data_AF-A0A194S0K5-F1
#
_entry.id   AF-A0A194S0K5-F1
#
_cell.length_a   1.000
_cell.length_b   1.000
_cell.length_c   1.000
_cell.angle_alpha   90.00
_cell.angle_beta   90.00
_cell.angle_gamma   90.00
#
_symmetry.space_group_name_H-M   'P 1'
#
loop_
_entity.id
_entity.type
_entity.pdbx_description
1 polymer ?
#
loop_
_entity_poly.entity_id
_entity_poly.type
_entity_poly.pdbx_seq_one_letter_code
_entity_poly.pdbx_strand_id
1 'polypeptide(L)'
;MPFSVGLLCVSDTAAASPSSDKSLPTLRSLLPTDAYTVKAEQIVADESAELVDTVRAWVAQGIDLVLTSGGTGFGSRDGTPEALAPLIDRPAPGLVVAMLTSSLAITPLAALSRPVAGVILSPANDGTGTLVVTLPGSPKAAKENLECLLRVLPHALELAGGARSRTTQVHQRIERGEDGLEGVKDAVRERAHGHDHHHHHHHHHHHHGGGGHSAPRSRTMLSQDPSVAIAARQRQSPWPLISQVPVDRSIIGHVLADDVRAAGDLPSGPSTNIDGYAVAAASTPPGEYKVVTAFPTSAMPPGSVYRINTGAPLPPGTDACIMVEDTEVASRDEATGDEATVRLLAQVDVGENVRAAGSDVREGDEVLARGDVVSDVGGELGTLAFVGQRGVKAHRRPIVAVLSTGNELRDLQDRRSSAKAADDDSSFAGIVDSNRPTLLGVLESLHFTTIDLGICGDSMDDTKRRLKQGAEEADMVITTGGTSMGVGDLLKPCIERELGGTVHFGRVAMKPGKPTTFATLPAHPMAPSRDPSLVFALPGNPASALVTFYLFVLPALRKMEGRREDEWELPRVPVKLTSTVALDARPEYHRVLVRPSRTTGTLQAVSTGGQRSSRTVSLAGANGLLELPAASEGEGREKREGETVHSFAAMFRTAIRSVVPRALPRVQVPAARSFASALPRLSAQEPLIQGEGGKAGEVPTDLEQATGLERFELLHKIKGEEAFSLEPLEVPRLGTVADPIMVFSLDHERIIGCTGFPVDSHDTILFPVGKDKPVRCPECGCVPDRLPGRRARPRPPLSGRPFSLEQYPVEQARARGSLAGREKASSFF
;
A
#
# COMPACT_ATOMS: atom_id res chain seq x y z
N MET A 1 -26.95 -37.76 16.80
CA MET A 1 -26.45 -38.90 15.99
C MET A 1 -24.95 -38.71 15.77
N PRO A 2 -24.12 -39.74 15.99
CA PRO A 2 -22.69 -39.68 15.68
C PRO A 2 -22.46 -39.53 14.17
N PHE A 3 -21.35 -38.90 13.77
CA PHE A 3 -20.95 -38.78 12.36
C PHE A 3 -20.51 -40.13 11.82
N SER A 4 -20.97 -40.48 10.62
CA SER A 4 -20.57 -41.70 9.93
C SER A 4 -19.18 -41.56 9.30
N VAL A 5 -18.32 -42.55 9.53
CA VAL A 5 -16.92 -42.54 9.06
C VAL A 5 -16.64 -43.74 8.18
N GLY A 6 -15.95 -43.52 7.06
CA GLY A 6 -15.31 -44.53 6.23
C GLY A 6 -13.80 -44.50 6.44
N LEU A 7 -13.18 -45.64 6.77
CA LEU A 7 -11.71 -45.74 6.89
C LEU A 7 -11.14 -46.57 5.73
N LEU A 8 -10.21 -45.99 4.98
CA LEU A 8 -9.65 -46.62 3.78
C LEU A 8 -8.13 -46.75 3.89
N CYS A 9 -7.62 -47.98 3.80
CA CYS A 9 -6.17 -48.21 3.69
C CYS A 9 -5.80 -48.33 2.22
N VAL A 10 -4.82 -47.54 1.79
CA VAL A 10 -4.25 -47.60 0.44
C VAL A 10 -2.85 -48.19 0.57
N SER A 11 -2.71 -49.47 0.26
CA SER A 11 -1.42 -50.18 0.34
C SER A 11 -1.45 -51.50 -0.43
N ASP A 12 -0.54 -51.65 -1.39
CA ASP A 12 -0.32 -52.93 -2.09
C ASP A 12 -0.04 -54.10 -1.12
N THR A 13 0.68 -53.83 -0.04
CA THR A 13 1.05 -54.86 0.96
C THR A 13 -0.16 -55.30 1.78
N ALA A 14 -0.97 -54.34 2.25
CA ALA A 14 -2.16 -54.64 3.02
C ALA A 14 -3.26 -55.27 2.15
N ALA A 15 -3.37 -54.89 0.87
CA ALA A 15 -4.30 -55.51 -0.06
C ALA A 15 -3.96 -56.99 -0.30
N ALA A 16 -2.67 -57.34 -0.40
CA ALA A 16 -2.22 -58.72 -0.54
C ALA A 16 -2.33 -59.54 0.75
N SER A 17 -2.13 -58.91 1.92
CA SER A 17 -2.20 -59.54 3.23
C SER A 17 -2.92 -58.64 4.24
N PRO A 18 -4.25 -58.70 4.36
CA PRO A 18 -5.03 -57.80 5.23
C PRO A 18 -4.57 -57.76 6.70
N SER A 19 -3.98 -58.85 7.20
CA SER A 19 -3.41 -58.91 8.56
C SER A 19 -2.19 -58.02 8.79
N SER A 20 -1.58 -57.46 7.73
CA SER A 20 -0.44 -56.54 7.85
C SER A 20 -0.87 -55.10 8.07
N ASP A 21 -2.14 -54.75 7.84
CA ASP A 21 -2.62 -53.40 8.13
C ASP A 21 -2.66 -53.16 9.65
N LYS A 22 -2.01 -52.08 10.04
CA LYS A 22 -2.02 -51.56 11.42
C LYS A 22 -2.60 -50.16 11.49
N SER A 23 -2.86 -49.53 10.34
CA SER A 23 -3.31 -48.15 10.24
C SER A 23 -4.81 -48.03 10.51
N LEU A 24 -5.68 -48.85 9.91
CA LEU A 24 -7.12 -48.76 10.18
C LEU A 24 -7.49 -49.11 11.63
N PRO A 25 -6.94 -50.17 12.27
CA PRO A 25 -7.19 -50.42 13.69
C PRO A 25 -6.75 -49.26 14.57
N THR A 26 -5.64 -48.59 14.22
CA THR A 26 -5.14 -47.42 14.94
C THR A 26 -6.10 -46.23 14.78
N LEU A 27 -6.51 -45.89 13.55
CA LEU A 27 -7.47 -44.81 13.30
C LEU A 27 -8.80 -45.05 14.00
N ARG A 28 -9.32 -46.29 13.94
CA ARG A 28 -10.55 -46.68 14.64
C ARG A 28 -10.44 -46.44 16.15
N SER A 29 -9.31 -46.78 16.77
CA SER A 29 -9.10 -46.61 18.21
C SER A 29 -9.05 -45.15 18.67
N LEU A 30 -8.76 -44.22 17.75
CA LEU A 30 -8.62 -42.78 18.04
C LEU A 30 -9.94 -42.02 17.87
N LEU A 31 -10.94 -42.60 17.19
CA LEU A 31 -12.23 -41.97 16.97
C LEU A 31 -13.16 -42.23 18.18
N PRO A 32 -13.58 -41.18 18.92
CA PRO A 32 -14.49 -41.34 20.04
C PRO A 32 -15.84 -41.92 19.58
N THR A 33 -16.27 -43.05 20.17
CA THR A 33 -17.48 -43.80 19.75
C THR A 33 -18.79 -43.04 20.00
N ASP A 34 -18.76 -42.02 20.86
CA ASP A 34 -19.87 -41.11 21.15
C ASP A 34 -20.07 -40.05 20.05
N ALA A 35 -19.00 -39.67 19.35
CA ALA A 35 -19.03 -38.66 18.29
C ALA A 35 -18.98 -39.25 16.87
N TYR A 36 -18.35 -40.42 16.68
CA TYR A 36 -18.12 -41.04 15.38
C TYR A 36 -18.55 -42.50 15.37
N THR A 37 -19.11 -42.95 14.23
CA THR A 37 -19.47 -44.34 13.99
C THR A 37 -18.86 -44.79 12.67
N VAL A 38 -17.89 -45.70 12.75
CA VAL A 38 -17.28 -46.30 11.56
C VAL A 38 -18.31 -47.21 10.90
N LYS A 39 -18.76 -46.85 9.69
CA LYS A 39 -19.77 -47.59 8.92
C LYS A 39 -19.17 -48.45 7.82
N ALA A 40 -17.99 -48.09 7.33
CA ALA A 40 -17.31 -48.79 6.26
C ALA A 40 -15.81 -48.80 6.51
N GLU A 41 -15.18 -49.94 6.24
CA GLU A 41 -13.73 -50.09 6.19
C GLU A 41 -13.36 -50.91 4.97
N GLN A 42 -12.34 -50.48 4.26
CA GLN A 42 -11.83 -51.20 3.11
C GLN A 42 -10.32 -51.01 2.99
N ILE A 43 -9.66 -52.01 2.43
CA ILE A 43 -8.25 -51.96 2.04
C ILE A 43 -8.24 -52.08 0.52
N VAL A 44 -7.55 -51.15 -0.14
CA VAL A 44 -7.38 -51.13 -1.60
C VAL A 44 -5.90 -51.13 -1.95
N ALA A 45 -5.56 -51.65 -3.12
CA ALA A 45 -4.20 -51.52 -3.64
C ALA A 45 -3.89 -50.06 -3.97
N ASP A 46 -2.62 -49.72 -4.24
CA ASP A 46 -2.21 -48.37 -4.66
C ASP A 46 -2.65 -48.03 -6.12
N GLU A 47 -3.83 -48.51 -6.54
CA GLU A 47 -4.44 -48.28 -7.84
C GLU A 47 -5.51 -47.18 -7.75
N SER A 48 -5.29 -46.06 -8.46
CA SER A 48 -6.14 -44.87 -8.36
C SER A 48 -7.61 -45.11 -8.72
N ALA A 49 -7.92 -46.08 -9.59
CA ALA A 49 -9.29 -46.37 -9.99
C ALA A 49 -10.12 -46.97 -8.84
N GLU A 50 -9.59 -47.98 -8.15
CA GLU A 50 -10.27 -48.64 -7.03
C GLU A 50 -10.50 -47.67 -5.86
N LEU A 51 -9.49 -46.84 -5.56
CA LEU A 51 -9.58 -45.77 -4.56
C LEU A 51 -10.71 -44.76 -4.89
N VAL A 52 -10.76 -44.28 -6.13
CA VAL A 52 -11.78 -43.32 -6.58
C VAL A 52 -13.18 -43.93 -6.51
N ASP A 53 -13.34 -45.17 -6.96
CA ASP A 53 -14.62 -45.86 -6.97
C ASP A 53 -15.16 -46.10 -5.56
N THR A 54 -14.29 -46.53 -4.62
CA THR A 54 -14.66 -46.68 -3.21
C THR A 54 -15.10 -45.36 -2.59
N VAL A 55 -14.34 -44.28 -2.79
CA VAL A 55 -14.69 -42.97 -2.23
C VAL A 55 -16.00 -42.45 -2.84
N ARG A 56 -16.22 -42.57 -4.15
CA ARG A 56 -17.49 -42.18 -4.80
C ARG A 56 -18.67 -42.99 -4.25
N ALA A 57 -18.50 -44.29 -4.05
CA ALA A 57 -19.54 -45.14 -3.48
C ALA A 57 -19.90 -44.72 -2.04
N TRP A 58 -18.91 -44.36 -1.23
CA TRP A 58 -19.11 -43.91 0.15
C TRP A 58 -19.76 -42.52 0.23
N VAL A 59 -19.39 -41.60 -0.67
CA VAL A 59 -20.08 -40.31 -0.82
C VAL A 59 -21.55 -40.55 -1.19
N ALA A 60 -21.83 -41.44 -2.14
CA ALA A 60 -23.21 -41.77 -2.53
C ALA A 60 -24.04 -42.45 -1.41
N GLN A 61 -23.38 -43.16 -0.49
CA GLN A 61 -24.01 -43.74 0.71
C GLN A 61 -24.27 -42.72 1.83
N GLY A 62 -23.81 -41.47 1.66
CA GLY A 62 -23.94 -40.40 2.64
C GLY A 62 -23.03 -40.58 3.85
N ILE A 63 -21.80 -41.09 3.65
CA ILE A 63 -20.76 -41.06 4.69
C ILE A 63 -20.34 -39.60 4.94
N ASP A 64 -20.22 -39.21 6.21
CA ASP A 64 -19.90 -37.82 6.59
C ASP A 64 -18.39 -37.54 6.49
N LEU A 65 -17.54 -38.50 6.88
CA LEU A 65 -16.08 -38.39 6.89
C LEU A 65 -15.42 -39.61 6.23
N VAL A 66 -14.49 -39.39 5.30
CA VAL A 66 -13.57 -40.42 4.81
C VAL A 66 -12.16 -40.09 5.26
N LEU A 67 -11.52 -41.04 5.94
CA LEU A 67 -10.11 -40.98 6.30
C LEU A 67 -9.36 -42.03 5.50
N THR A 68 -8.35 -41.62 4.73
CA THR A 68 -7.46 -42.56 4.06
C THR A 68 -6.12 -42.66 4.78
N SER A 69 -5.45 -43.81 4.70
CA SER A 69 -4.06 -43.97 5.16
C SER A 69 -3.24 -44.66 4.09
N GLY A 70 -2.17 -43.99 3.63
CA GLY A 70 -1.25 -44.52 2.62
C GLY A 70 -1.26 -43.77 1.29
N GLY A 71 -0.21 -43.99 0.50
CA GLY A 71 -0.06 -43.42 -0.84
C GLY A 71 0.17 -41.90 -0.92
N THR A 72 0.53 -41.22 0.17
CA THR A 72 0.72 -39.74 0.21
C THR A 72 2.18 -39.29 -0.01
N GLY A 73 3.12 -40.21 -0.25
CA GLY A 73 4.55 -39.91 -0.45
C GLY A 73 4.92 -39.51 -1.89
N PHE A 74 6.21 -39.61 -2.23
CA PHE A 74 6.77 -39.34 -3.57
C PHE A 74 7.08 -40.62 -4.37
N GLY A 75 6.82 -41.80 -3.82
CA GLY A 75 7.08 -43.07 -4.50
C GLY A 75 6.24 -43.19 -5.77
N SER A 76 6.72 -43.96 -6.75
CA SER A 76 5.99 -44.21 -8.01
C SER A 76 4.62 -44.89 -7.82
N ARG A 77 4.37 -45.46 -6.64
CA ARG A 77 3.08 -46.04 -6.22
C ARG A 77 2.26 -45.10 -5.33
N ASP A 78 2.83 -43.99 -4.85
CA ASP A 78 2.12 -43.02 -3.99
C ASP A 78 1.21 -42.10 -4.84
N GLY A 79 0.02 -42.58 -5.19
CA GLY A 79 -0.95 -41.86 -6.05
C GLY A 79 -2.22 -41.36 -5.35
N THR A 80 -2.32 -41.46 -4.02
CA THR A 80 -3.55 -41.09 -3.27
C THR A 80 -3.95 -39.61 -3.47
N PRO A 81 -3.02 -38.64 -3.43
CA PRO A 81 -3.34 -37.23 -3.68
C PRO A 81 -3.86 -36.99 -5.10
N GLU A 82 -3.21 -37.58 -6.11
CA GLU A 82 -3.59 -37.49 -7.52
C GLU A 82 -4.98 -38.08 -7.79
N ALA A 83 -5.32 -39.16 -7.08
CA ALA A 83 -6.61 -39.82 -7.21
C ALA A 83 -7.76 -39.03 -6.57
N LEU A 84 -7.53 -38.44 -5.39
CA LEU A 84 -8.59 -37.80 -4.60
C LEU A 84 -8.73 -36.30 -4.82
N ALA A 85 -7.65 -35.58 -5.15
CA ALA A 85 -7.73 -34.13 -5.39
C ALA A 85 -8.76 -33.74 -6.48
N PRO A 86 -8.89 -34.46 -7.61
CA PRO A 86 -9.90 -34.16 -8.64
C PRO A 86 -11.35 -34.39 -8.18
N LEU A 87 -11.57 -35.16 -7.11
CA LEU A 87 -12.91 -35.41 -6.57
C LEU A 87 -13.38 -34.32 -5.59
N ILE A 88 -12.46 -33.51 -5.07
CA ILE A 88 -12.75 -32.53 -4.03
C ILE A 88 -13.32 -31.24 -4.66
N ASP A 89 -14.59 -30.95 -4.42
CA ASP A 89 -15.25 -29.73 -4.88
C ASP A 89 -14.85 -28.50 -4.06
N ARG A 90 -14.62 -28.68 -2.75
CA ARG A 90 -14.26 -27.60 -1.82
C ARG A 90 -12.98 -27.97 -1.06
N PRO A 91 -11.80 -27.54 -1.51
CA PRO A 91 -10.54 -27.87 -0.86
C PRO A 91 -10.44 -27.23 0.53
N ALA A 92 -9.88 -27.96 1.50
CA ALA A 92 -9.65 -27.54 2.87
C ALA A 92 -8.15 -27.50 3.21
N PRO A 93 -7.35 -26.61 2.59
CA PRO A 93 -5.91 -26.56 2.77
C PRO A 93 -5.50 -26.23 4.22
N GLY A 94 -6.36 -25.59 5.00
CA GLY A 94 -6.09 -25.35 6.43
C GLY A 94 -5.89 -26.64 7.24
N LEU A 95 -6.65 -27.70 6.94
CA LEU A 95 -6.47 -29.02 7.59
C LEU A 95 -5.13 -29.64 7.18
N VAL A 96 -4.73 -29.46 5.92
CA VAL A 96 -3.43 -29.91 5.40
C VAL A 96 -2.28 -29.17 6.09
N VAL A 97 -2.37 -27.84 6.24
CA VAL A 97 -1.36 -27.04 6.94
C VAL A 97 -1.26 -27.45 8.41
N ALA A 98 -2.39 -27.69 9.09
CA ALA A 98 -2.39 -28.14 10.48
C ALA A 98 -1.67 -29.49 10.64
N MET A 99 -2.00 -30.45 9.79
CA MET A 99 -1.35 -31.77 9.71
C MET A 99 0.15 -31.68 9.46
N LEU A 100 0.56 -30.91 8.44
CA LEU A 100 1.99 -30.74 8.09
C LEU A 100 2.76 -29.98 9.17
N THR A 101 2.19 -28.93 9.75
CA THR A 101 2.83 -28.17 10.84
C THR A 101 3.05 -29.04 12.07
N SER A 102 2.04 -29.83 12.46
CA SER A 102 2.14 -30.77 13.57
C SER A 102 3.20 -31.86 13.30
N SER A 103 3.22 -32.41 12.08
CA SER A 103 4.18 -33.46 11.70
C SER A 103 5.62 -32.94 11.58
N LEU A 104 5.83 -31.72 11.07
CA LEU A 104 7.15 -31.09 10.92
C LEU A 104 7.81 -30.76 12.25
N ALA A 105 7.03 -30.56 13.32
CA ALA A 105 7.55 -30.43 14.68
C ALA A 105 8.15 -31.74 15.22
N ILE A 106 7.76 -32.89 14.66
CA ILE A 106 8.19 -34.22 15.09
C ILE A 106 9.33 -34.74 14.20
N THR A 107 9.19 -34.60 12.88
CA THR A 107 10.19 -35.08 11.92
C THR A 107 10.30 -34.18 10.69
N PRO A 108 11.52 -33.80 10.27
CA PRO A 108 11.71 -33.03 9.05
C PRO A 108 11.28 -33.80 7.79
N LEU A 109 11.22 -35.14 7.86
CA LEU A 109 10.75 -35.98 6.76
C LEU A 109 9.26 -35.80 6.44
N ALA A 110 8.49 -35.16 7.34
CA ALA A 110 7.08 -34.82 7.08
C ALA A 110 6.91 -33.87 5.89
N ALA A 111 7.95 -33.10 5.54
CA ALA A 111 7.99 -32.28 4.33
C ALA A 111 7.81 -33.11 3.04
N LEU A 112 8.00 -34.43 3.11
CA LEU A 112 7.87 -35.33 1.97
C LEU A 112 6.46 -35.90 1.76
N SER A 113 5.51 -35.59 2.65
CA SER A 113 4.12 -36.01 2.53
C SER A 113 3.31 -34.98 1.74
N ARG A 114 2.37 -35.44 0.92
CA ARG A 114 1.52 -34.62 0.04
C ARG A 114 0.03 -34.80 0.38
N PRO A 115 -0.41 -34.59 1.64
CA PRO A 115 -1.78 -34.86 2.02
C PRO A 115 -2.76 -33.86 1.35
N VAL A 116 -3.95 -34.35 1.04
CA VAL A 116 -5.08 -33.55 0.54
C VAL A 116 -6.26 -33.68 1.51
N ALA A 117 -7.02 -32.59 1.64
CA ALA A 117 -8.23 -32.56 2.44
C ALA A 117 -9.26 -31.62 1.81
N GLY A 118 -10.54 -31.94 1.93
CA GLY A 118 -11.63 -31.11 1.42
C GLY A 118 -12.96 -31.85 1.35
N VAL A 119 -13.99 -31.15 0.92
CA VAL A 119 -15.37 -31.69 0.86
C VAL A 119 -15.71 -32.08 -0.57
N ILE A 120 -16.23 -33.29 -0.72
CA ILE A 120 -16.85 -33.81 -1.95
C ILE A 120 -18.36 -33.65 -1.80
N LEU A 121 -19.01 -32.94 -2.71
CA LEU A 121 -20.45 -32.69 -2.68
C LEU A 121 -21.24 -33.94 -3.06
N SER A 122 -22.38 -34.12 -2.38
CA SER A 122 -23.30 -35.22 -2.65
C SER A 122 -23.87 -35.13 -4.07
N PRO A 123 -23.95 -36.24 -4.82
CA PRO A 123 -24.59 -36.27 -6.14
C PRO A 123 -26.07 -35.87 -6.11
N ALA A 124 -26.72 -35.91 -4.94
CA ALA A 124 -28.10 -35.49 -4.76
C ALA A 124 -28.30 -33.96 -4.81
N ASN A 125 -27.21 -33.18 -4.84
CA ASN A 125 -27.19 -31.72 -4.93
C ASN A 125 -28.02 -31.00 -3.85
N ASP A 126 -28.09 -31.60 -2.65
CA ASP A 126 -28.84 -31.11 -1.48
C ASP A 126 -28.00 -30.18 -0.58
N GLY A 127 -26.83 -29.75 -1.06
CA GLY A 127 -25.89 -28.90 -0.34
C GLY A 127 -25.09 -29.63 0.75
N THR A 128 -25.24 -30.96 0.87
CA THR A 128 -24.44 -31.79 1.77
C THR A 128 -23.19 -32.32 1.06
N GLY A 129 -22.14 -32.58 1.83
CA GLY A 129 -20.91 -33.17 1.30
C GLY A 129 -20.15 -33.98 2.34
N THR A 130 -19.31 -34.87 1.85
CA THR A 130 -18.43 -35.75 2.63
C THR A 130 -17.07 -35.08 2.77
N LEU A 131 -16.58 -34.92 4.01
CA LEU A 131 -15.21 -34.46 4.26
C LEU A 131 -14.24 -35.62 4.01
N VAL A 132 -13.24 -35.41 3.18
CA VAL A 132 -12.17 -36.37 2.90
C VAL A 132 -10.85 -35.82 3.41
N VAL A 133 -10.09 -36.65 4.14
CA VAL A 133 -8.76 -36.30 4.63
C VAL A 133 -7.81 -37.48 4.40
N THR A 134 -6.68 -37.23 3.75
CA THR A 134 -5.65 -38.24 3.53
C THR A 134 -4.57 -38.17 4.60
N LEU A 135 -4.26 -39.31 5.21
CA LEU A 135 -3.25 -39.47 6.25
C LEU A 135 -2.06 -40.29 5.74
N PRO A 136 -0.86 -40.11 6.32
CA PRO A 136 0.31 -40.92 5.97
C PRO A 136 0.07 -42.42 6.17
N GLY A 137 0.83 -43.27 5.45
CA GLY A 137 0.69 -44.73 5.53
C GLY A 137 1.26 -45.37 6.80
N SER A 138 2.18 -44.70 7.50
CA SER A 138 2.71 -45.19 8.78
C SER A 138 1.66 -45.02 9.88
N PRO A 139 1.31 -46.08 10.65
CA PRO A 139 0.31 -46.01 11.72
C PRO A 139 0.61 -44.92 12.75
N LYS A 140 1.91 -44.71 13.06
CA LYS A 140 2.35 -43.66 13.98
C LYS A 140 2.06 -42.27 13.43
N ALA A 141 2.42 -42.02 12.18
CA ALA A 141 2.19 -40.72 11.55
C ALA A 141 0.70 -40.45 11.29
N ALA A 142 -0.07 -41.48 10.92
CA ALA A 142 -1.52 -41.39 10.75
C ALA A 142 -2.21 -41.01 12.08
N LYS A 143 -1.77 -41.63 13.19
CA LYS A 143 -2.23 -41.29 14.55
C LYS A 143 -1.98 -39.83 14.89
N GLU A 144 -0.73 -39.37 14.74
CA GLU A 144 -0.34 -37.99 15.08
C GLU A 144 -1.14 -36.95 14.27
N ASN A 145 -1.35 -37.21 12.98
CA ASN A 145 -2.13 -36.33 12.11
C ASN A 145 -3.62 -36.33 12.48
N LEU A 146 -4.21 -37.49 12.76
CA LEU A 146 -5.61 -37.55 13.18
C LEU A 146 -5.84 -36.87 14.54
N GLU A 147 -4.96 -37.09 15.51
CA GLU A 147 -5.04 -36.46 16.85
C GLU A 147 -5.04 -34.93 16.77
N CYS A 148 -4.23 -34.35 15.87
CA CYS A 148 -4.24 -32.92 15.58
C CYS A 148 -5.61 -32.44 15.06
N LEU A 149 -6.27 -33.25 14.23
CA LEU A 149 -7.52 -32.90 13.59
C LEU A 149 -8.77 -33.16 14.45
N LEU A 150 -8.72 -34.06 15.44
CA LEU A 150 -9.89 -34.44 16.26
C LEU A 150 -10.61 -33.25 16.90
N ARG A 151 -9.90 -32.16 17.20
CA ARG A 151 -10.49 -30.94 17.79
C ARG A 151 -11.30 -30.10 16.80
N VAL A 152 -10.96 -30.16 15.52
CA VAL A 152 -11.56 -29.33 14.46
C VAL A 152 -12.55 -30.11 13.59
N LEU A 153 -12.41 -31.45 13.53
CA LEU A 153 -13.26 -32.32 12.72
C LEU A 153 -14.77 -32.19 13.02
N PRO A 154 -15.26 -32.10 14.28
CA PRO A 154 -16.70 -31.99 14.53
C PRO A 154 -17.30 -30.75 13.86
N HIS A 155 -16.63 -29.60 13.96
CA HIS A 155 -17.10 -28.37 13.34
C HIS A 155 -16.98 -28.41 11.81
N ALA A 156 -15.89 -28.97 11.28
CA ALA A 156 -15.73 -29.15 9.84
C ALA A 156 -16.84 -30.03 9.23
N LEU A 157 -17.25 -31.09 9.94
CA LEU A 157 -18.33 -31.99 9.51
C LEU A 157 -19.72 -31.33 9.62
N GLU A 158 -19.95 -30.50 10.64
CA GLU A 158 -21.17 -29.70 10.73
C GLU A 158 -21.32 -28.71 9.56
N LEU A 159 -20.22 -28.12 9.11
CA LEU A 159 -20.21 -27.21 7.95
C LEU A 159 -20.37 -27.98 6.63
N ALA A 160 -19.77 -29.17 6.51
CA ALA A 160 -19.89 -30.01 5.33
C ALA A 160 -21.30 -30.61 5.15
N GLY A 161 -22.01 -30.87 6.26
CA GLY A 161 -23.36 -31.48 6.27
C GLY A 161 -24.53 -30.57 5.87
N GLY A 162 -24.31 -29.30 5.52
CA GLY A 162 -25.36 -28.38 5.03
C GLY A 162 -26.55 -28.19 5.99
N ALA A 163 -27.79 -28.09 5.48
CA ALA A 163 -29.01 -27.83 6.27
C ALA A 163 -29.41 -28.96 7.25
N ARG A 164 -28.66 -30.08 7.30
CA ARG A 164 -28.75 -31.11 8.35
C ARG A 164 -27.90 -30.79 9.58
N SER A 165 -27.15 -29.68 9.55
CA SER A 165 -26.31 -29.24 10.65
C SER A 165 -27.15 -28.85 11.86
N ARG A 166 -26.79 -29.38 13.03
CA ARG A 166 -27.38 -29.03 14.33
C ARG A 166 -26.79 -27.70 14.79
N THR A 167 -27.16 -26.62 14.10
CA THR A 167 -26.60 -25.27 14.24
C THR A 167 -27.00 -24.56 15.55
N THR A 168 -26.83 -25.19 16.72
CA THR A 168 -27.17 -24.50 17.98
C THR A 168 -26.31 -24.85 19.19
N GLN A 169 -25.40 -25.84 19.13
CA GLN A 169 -24.60 -26.22 20.31
C GLN A 169 -23.11 -25.86 20.25
N VAL A 170 -22.52 -25.65 19.06
CA VAL A 170 -21.07 -25.39 18.94
C VAL A 170 -20.73 -23.90 19.07
N HIS A 171 -21.51 -22.99 18.47
CA HIS A 171 -21.34 -21.54 18.71
C HIS A 171 -21.48 -21.20 20.20
N GLN A 172 -22.43 -21.83 20.91
CA GLN A 172 -22.62 -21.64 22.36
C GLN A 172 -21.50 -22.26 23.23
N ARG A 173 -20.74 -23.25 22.74
CA ARG A 173 -19.61 -23.85 23.46
C ARG A 173 -18.31 -23.05 23.27
N ILE A 174 -18.10 -22.51 22.07
CA ILE A 174 -17.00 -21.58 21.76
C ILE A 174 -17.21 -20.25 22.49
N GLU A 175 -18.45 -19.74 22.55
CA GLU A 175 -18.80 -18.54 23.32
C GLU A 175 -18.68 -18.72 24.85
N ARG A 176 -18.64 -19.96 25.36
CA ARG A 176 -18.49 -20.28 26.78
C ARG A 176 -17.07 -20.63 27.21
N GLY A 177 -16.10 -20.67 26.30
CA GLY A 177 -14.69 -20.95 26.64
C GLY A 177 -14.42 -22.37 27.16
N GLU A 178 -15.27 -23.35 26.81
CA GLU A 178 -15.10 -24.76 27.19
C GLU A 178 -14.39 -25.58 26.08
N ASP A 179 -13.39 -24.99 25.42
CA ASP A 179 -12.74 -25.53 24.21
C ASP A 179 -11.47 -26.36 24.48
N GLY A 180 -11.10 -26.61 25.74
CA GLY A 180 -10.05 -27.59 26.10
C GLY A 180 -8.69 -27.34 25.44
N LEU A 181 -8.45 -26.12 24.97
CA LEU A 181 -7.25 -25.69 24.23
C LEU A 181 -6.05 -25.37 25.12
N GLU A 182 -6.20 -25.49 26.45
CA GLU A 182 -5.09 -25.34 27.41
C GLU A 182 -4.03 -26.46 27.28
N GLY A 183 -4.39 -27.66 26.81
CA GLY A 183 -3.49 -28.82 26.79
C GLY A 183 -2.44 -28.90 25.66
N VAL A 184 -2.41 -27.96 24.70
CA VAL A 184 -1.37 -27.95 23.64
C VAL A 184 -0.11 -27.20 24.10
N LYS A 185 -0.20 -26.39 25.17
CA LYS A 185 0.95 -25.69 25.74
C LYS A 185 1.89 -26.60 26.54
N ASP A 186 1.41 -27.76 27.00
CA ASP A 186 2.17 -28.64 27.90
C ASP A 186 2.97 -29.75 27.20
N ALA A 187 2.61 -30.15 25.98
CA ALA A 187 3.32 -31.20 25.24
C ALA A 187 4.71 -30.80 24.71
N VAL A 188 5.04 -29.50 24.70
CA VAL A 188 6.36 -28.98 24.28
C VAL A 188 7.24 -28.65 25.50
N ARG A 189 6.70 -28.69 26.72
CA ARG A 189 7.43 -28.31 27.94
C ARG A 189 7.85 -29.48 28.82
N GLU A 190 7.21 -30.65 28.71
CA GLU A 190 7.60 -31.86 29.44
C GLU A 190 8.45 -32.83 28.60
N ARG A 191 9.71 -32.48 28.32
CA ARG A 191 10.77 -33.46 28.00
C ARG A 191 12.20 -32.94 28.22
N ALA A 192 12.36 -31.99 29.14
CA ALA A 192 13.68 -31.57 29.62
C ALA A 192 13.88 -32.06 31.06
N HIS A 193 14.10 -33.36 31.24
CA HIS A 193 14.64 -33.88 32.49
C HIS A 193 15.92 -34.68 32.24
N GLY A 194 17.00 -34.14 32.83
CA GLY A 194 18.11 -34.81 33.50
C GLY A 194 18.53 -36.18 33.02
N HIS A 195 19.71 -36.23 32.40
CA HIS A 195 20.56 -37.41 32.46
C HIS A 195 21.91 -37.05 33.07
N ASP A 196 22.06 -37.42 34.35
CA ASP A 196 23.34 -37.72 34.99
C ASP A 196 23.96 -38.94 34.31
N HIS A 197 25.21 -38.83 33.84
CA HIS A 197 26.07 -40.00 33.67
C HIS A 197 27.54 -39.65 33.98
N HIS A 198 28.07 -40.37 34.98
CA HIS A 198 29.47 -40.42 35.37
C HIS A 198 30.31 -41.28 34.41
N HIS A 199 31.52 -40.76 34.13
CA HIS A 199 32.82 -41.40 33.83
C HIS A 199 32.96 -42.47 32.72
N HIS A 200 33.88 -42.26 31.78
CA HIS A 200 35.27 -42.76 31.88
C HIS A 200 36.19 -42.18 30.79
N HIS A 201 37.48 -42.09 31.16
CA HIS A 201 38.63 -41.55 30.44
C HIS A 201 38.94 -42.27 29.12
N HIS A 202 39.48 -41.53 28.14
CA HIS A 202 40.83 -41.81 27.59
C HIS A 202 41.39 -40.59 26.84
N HIS A 203 42.68 -40.36 27.07
CA HIS A 203 43.54 -39.32 26.51
C HIS A 203 43.69 -39.41 24.99
N HIS A 204 43.83 -38.26 24.32
CA HIS A 204 45.02 -37.95 23.51
C HIS A 204 45.17 -36.44 23.30
N HIS A 205 46.37 -35.94 23.60
CA HIS A 205 46.83 -34.57 23.38
C HIS A 205 46.94 -34.24 21.88
N HIS A 206 46.66 -32.99 21.50
CA HIS A 206 47.62 -32.16 20.76
C HIS A 206 47.31 -30.66 20.94
N HIS A 207 48.40 -29.89 21.06
CA HIS A 207 48.49 -28.47 21.37
C HIS A 207 48.36 -27.56 20.13
N HIS A 208 48.17 -26.27 20.43
CA HIS A 208 48.32 -25.06 19.59
C HIS A 208 47.06 -24.66 18.79
N GLY A 209 46.60 -23.42 18.80
CA GLY A 209 47.07 -22.17 19.40
C GLY A 209 46.02 -21.09 19.14
N GLY A 210 46.00 -20.05 19.98
CA GLY A 210 45.04 -18.95 19.88
C GLY A 210 45.15 -18.20 18.55
N GLY A 211 43.99 -17.94 17.96
CA GLY A 211 43.81 -17.05 16.82
C GLY A 211 42.33 -16.67 16.75
N GLY A 212 41.99 -15.48 17.23
CA GLY A 212 40.65 -14.93 17.08
C GLY A 212 40.35 -14.75 15.60
N HIS A 213 39.53 -15.63 15.02
CA HIS A 213 38.95 -15.43 13.70
C HIS A 213 37.63 -14.69 13.87
N SER A 214 37.69 -13.37 13.78
CA SER A 214 36.55 -12.59 13.33
C SER A 214 36.12 -13.14 11.96
N ALA A 215 34.84 -13.48 11.80
CA ALA A 215 34.32 -13.86 10.49
C ALA A 215 34.67 -12.77 9.47
N PRO A 216 35.25 -13.12 8.31
CA PRO A 216 35.59 -12.12 7.31
C PRO A 216 34.29 -11.47 6.80
N ARG A 217 34.17 -10.16 7.03
CA ARG A 217 33.16 -9.35 6.34
C ARG A 217 33.62 -9.21 4.89
N SER A 218 32.85 -9.76 3.96
CA SER A 218 33.08 -9.52 2.53
C SER A 218 33.04 -8.02 2.25
N ARG A 219 34.13 -7.50 1.68
CA ARG A 219 34.24 -6.13 1.17
C ARG A 219 34.09 -6.10 -0.35
N THR A 220 33.38 -7.06 -0.94
CA THR A 220 33.17 -7.09 -2.39
C THR A 220 31.85 -7.79 -2.72
N MET A 221 30.96 -7.07 -3.41
CA MET A 221 29.78 -7.66 -4.04
C MET A 221 30.25 -8.56 -5.20
N LEU A 222 30.16 -9.87 -5.02
CA LEU A 222 30.36 -10.85 -6.08
C LEU A 222 28.98 -11.29 -6.58
N SER A 223 28.70 -11.04 -7.86
CA SER A 223 27.34 -11.02 -8.41
C SER A 223 26.80 -12.36 -8.89
N GLN A 224 27.52 -13.49 -8.79
CA GLN A 224 27.04 -14.77 -9.33
C GLN A 224 27.55 -15.98 -8.54
N ASP A 225 26.89 -16.30 -7.42
CA ASP A 225 27.07 -17.57 -6.72
C ASP A 225 25.96 -18.56 -7.12
N PRO A 226 26.30 -19.67 -7.80
CA PRO A 226 25.32 -20.67 -8.24
C PRO A 226 24.71 -21.49 -7.10
N SER A 227 25.28 -21.44 -5.88
CA SER A 227 24.75 -22.13 -4.69
C SER A 227 23.55 -21.42 -4.04
N VAL A 228 23.25 -20.18 -4.45
CA VAL A 228 22.13 -19.38 -3.94
C VAL A 228 20.86 -19.64 -4.78
N ALA A 229 19.70 -19.68 -4.11
CA ALA A 229 18.39 -19.82 -4.73
C ALA A 229 18.18 -18.80 -5.85
N ILE A 230 17.49 -19.22 -6.93
CA ILE A 230 17.33 -18.42 -8.16
C ILE A 230 16.77 -17.00 -7.89
N ALA A 231 15.93 -16.84 -6.87
CA ALA A 231 15.34 -15.57 -6.45
C ALA A 231 16.31 -14.60 -5.74
N ALA A 232 17.40 -15.09 -5.16
CA ALA A 232 18.40 -14.29 -4.45
C ALA A 232 19.66 -14.01 -5.30
N ARG A 233 19.66 -14.44 -6.57
CA ARG A 233 20.67 -14.06 -7.56
C ARG A 233 20.35 -12.65 -8.04
N GLN A 234 21.24 -11.69 -7.79
CA GLN A 234 21.10 -10.35 -8.36
C GLN A 234 21.21 -10.43 -9.88
N ARG A 235 20.11 -10.15 -10.59
CA ARG A 235 20.09 -9.97 -12.04
C ARG A 235 20.13 -8.47 -12.33
N GLN A 236 21.23 -7.99 -12.90
CA GLN A 236 21.24 -6.73 -13.64
C GLN A 236 20.99 -7.07 -15.12
N SER A 237 20.01 -6.39 -15.72
CA SER A 237 19.76 -6.46 -17.17
C SER A 237 20.98 -5.94 -17.92
N PRO A 238 21.51 -6.68 -18.92
CA PRO A 238 22.75 -6.31 -19.61
C PRO A 238 22.60 -5.20 -20.66
N TRP A 239 21.39 -4.70 -20.95
CA TRP A 239 21.20 -3.70 -22.01
C TRP A 239 20.31 -2.55 -21.56
N PRO A 240 20.86 -1.35 -21.25
CA PRO A 240 20.04 -0.15 -21.25
C PRO A 240 19.46 0.00 -22.66
N LEU A 241 18.13 0.15 -22.76
CA LEU A 241 17.44 0.43 -24.00
C LEU A 241 17.83 1.83 -24.49
N ILE A 242 19.01 1.96 -25.09
CA ILE A 242 19.56 3.21 -25.60
C ILE A 242 19.07 3.40 -27.03
N SER A 243 18.60 4.59 -27.34
CA SER A 243 18.20 5.00 -28.68
C SER A 243 18.85 6.31 -29.07
N GLN A 244 19.16 6.49 -30.35
CA GLN A 244 19.52 7.78 -30.90
C GLN A 244 18.24 8.62 -31.03
N VAL A 245 18.19 9.77 -30.36
CA VAL A 245 17.02 10.67 -30.36
C VAL A 245 17.44 12.01 -30.97
N PRO A 246 16.62 12.62 -31.86
CA PRO A 246 16.90 13.94 -32.39
C PRO A 246 16.87 15.01 -31.28
N VAL A 247 17.71 16.04 -31.43
CA VAL A 247 17.68 17.22 -30.55
C VAL A 247 16.56 18.14 -31.02
N ASP A 248 15.34 17.83 -30.61
CA ASP A 248 14.15 18.68 -30.77
C ASP A 248 13.30 18.62 -29.49
N ARG A 249 12.08 19.19 -29.53
CA ARG A 249 11.22 19.24 -28.34
C ARG A 249 10.81 17.85 -27.80
N SER A 250 10.84 16.81 -28.62
CA SER A 250 10.49 15.44 -28.21
C SER A 250 11.48 14.84 -27.22
N ILE A 251 12.72 15.35 -27.18
CA ILE A 251 13.74 14.87 -26.25
C ILE A 251 13.47 15.28 -24.79
N ILE A 252 12.60 16.28 -24.55
CA ILE A 252 12.28 16.77 -23.20
C ILE A 252 11.68 15.65 -22.36
N GLY A 253 12.36 15.29 -21.26
CA GLY A 253 12.06 14.18 -20.38
C GLY A 253 12.85 12.91 -20.71
N HIS A 254 13.85 12.95 -21.58
CA HIS A 254 14.80 11.84 -21.76
C HIS A 254 16.03 12.02 -20.89
N VAL A 255 16.67 10.90 -20.54
CA VAL A 255 17.95 10.85 -19.82
C VAL A 255 19.07 10.52 -20.80
N LEU A 256 20.15 11.30 -20.78
CA LEU A 256 21.30 11.09 -21.64
C LEU A 256 22.03 9.79 -21.29
N ALA A 257 22.34 8.99 -22.31
CA ALA A 257 23.01 7.71 -22.15
C ALA A 257 24.54 7.79 -22.23
N ASP A 258 25.07 8.83 -22.90
CA ASP A 258 26.48 9.14 -23.05
C ASP A 258 26.74 10.62 -22.68
N ASP A 259 27.98 10.95 -22.35
CA ASP A 259 28.41 12.34 -22.17
C ASP A 259 28.32 13.10 -23.50
N VAL A 260 27.92 14.36 -23.46
CA VAL A 260 27.87 15.25 -24.61
C VAL A 260 29.04 16.20 -24.56
N ARG A 261 29.88 16.15 -25.58
CA ARG A 261 31.05 17.02 -25.74
C ARG A 261 30.85 18.01 -26.88
N ALA A 262 31.45 19.19 -26.74
CA ALA A 262 31.46 20.18 -27.80
C ALA A 262 32.36 19.75 -28.96
N ALA A 263 31.86 19.87 -30.19
CA ALA A 263 32.58 19.47 -31.40
C ALA A 263 33.57 20.54 -31.90
N GLY A 264 33.55 21.73 -31.31
CA GLY A 264 34.41 22.85 -31.66
C GLY A 264 34.23 24.00 -30.68
N ASP A 265 35.10 25.00 -30.79
CA ASP A 265 35.06 26.20 -29.96
C ASP A 265 33.80 27.03 -30.20
N LEU A 266 33.21 27.55 -29.12
CA LEU A 266 32.09 28.49 -29.14
C LEU A 266 32.41 29.74 -28.31
N PRO A 267 32.34 30.94 -28.91
CA PRO A 267 32.24 31.18 -30.36
C PRO A 267 33.44 30.59 -31.12
N SER A 268 33.28 30.27 -32.41
CA SER A 268 34.32 29.64 -33.23
C SER A 268 35.48 30.59 -33.61
N GLY A 269 35.27 31.89 -33.42
CA GLY A 269 36.25 32.94 -33.62
C GLY A 269 35.96 34.12 -32.68
N PRO A 270 36.83 35.13 -32.64
CA PRO A 270 36.61 36.32 -31.83
C PRO A 270 35.27 37.00 -32.18
N SER A 271 34.48 37.36 -31.18
CA SER A 271 33.18 38.02 -31.34
C SER A 271 33.02 39.15 -30.33
N THR A 272 32.08 40.08 -30.54
CA THR A 272 31.83 41.19 -29.60
C THR A 272 30.72 40.86 -28.59
N ASN A 273 30.79 41.42 -27.38
CA ASN A 273 29.73 41.36 -26.37
C ASN A 273 28.79 42.60 -26.36
N ILE A 274 29.04 43.56 -27.25
CA ILE A 274 28.34 44.84 -27.31
C ILE A 274 27.96 45.22 -28.75
N ASP A 275 27.02 46.14 -28.87
CA ASP A 275 26.78 46.88 -30.11
C ASP A 275 27.75 48.05 -30.18
N GLY A 276 28.40 48.22 -31.32
CA GLY A 276 29.47 49.20 -31.43
C GLY A 276 30.16 49.23 -32.77
N TYR A 277 31.46 49.53 -32.72
CA TYR A 277 32.34 49.58 -33.87
C TYR A 277 33.59 48.74 -33.61
N ALA A 278 33.89 47.79 -34.50
CA ALA A 278 35.11 47.01 -34.45
C ALA A 278 36.29 47.85 -34.96
N VAL A 279 37.37 47.87 -34.19
CA VAL A 279 38.55 48.71 -34.40
C VAL A 279 39.84 47.91 -34.23
N ALA A 280 40.93 48.44 -34.77
CA ALA A 280 42.29 47.98 -34.49
C ALA A 280 42.89 48.91 -33.44
N ALA A 281 42.74 48.56 -32.16
CA ALA A 281 42.89 49.45 -31.00
C ALA A 281 44.14 50.32 -31.04
N ALA A 282 45.30 49.71 -31.35
CA ALA A 282 46.60 50.41 -31.40
C ALA A 282 46.72 51.46 -32.53
N SER A 283 45.86 51.39 -33.54
CA SER A 283 45.93 52.22 -34.75
C SER A 283 44.71 53.12 -34.97
N THR A 284 43.76 53.09 -34.02
CA THR A 284 42.48 53.81 -34.13
C THR A 284 42.26 54.69 -32.88
N PRO A 285 42.94 55.85 -32.76
CA PRO A 285 42.70 56.79 -31.66
C PRO A 285 41.33 57.48 -31.74
N PRO A 286 40.86 58.15 -30.68
CA PRO A 286 39.65 58.98 -30.74
C PRO A 286 39.69 59.97 -31.92
N GLY A 287 38.61 60.02 -32.71
CA GLY A 287 38.57 60.76 -33.96
C GLY A 287 37.42 60.35 -34.88
N GLU A 288 37.33 60.97 -36.06
CA GLU A 288 36.30 60.66 -37.06
C GLU A 288 36.77 59.58 -38.04
N TYR A 289 35.91 58.59 -38.28
CA TYR A 289 36.18 57.45 -39.14
C TYR A 289 35.00 57.17 -40.06
N LYS A 290 35.30 56.62 -41.24
CA LYS A 290 34.29 56.13 -42.16
C LYS A 290 33.70 54.82 -41.63
N VAL A 291 32.38 54.70 -41.62
CA VAL A 291 31.69 53.48 -41.18
C VAL A 291 31.52 52.53 -42.36
N VAL A 292 31.88 51.27 -42.13
CA VAL A 292 31.62 50.15 -43.05
C VAL A 292 30.52 49.29 -42.42
N THR A 293 29.46 49.01 -43.16
CA THR A 293 28.30 48.21 -42.69
C THR A 293 28.27 46.80 -43.28
N ALA A 294 28.90 46.58 -44.44
CA ALA A 294 29.04 45.26 -45.04
C ALA A 294 30.24 44.52 -44.44
N PHE A 295 30.05 43.26 -44.02
CA PHE A 295 31.12 42.48 -43.39
C PHE A 295 32.32 42.33 -44.35
N PRO A 296 33.52 42.80 -43.96
CA PRO A 296 34.69 42.79 -44.84
C PRO A 296 35.31 41.39 -44.90
N THR A 297 35.75 40.97 -46.09
CA THR A 297 36.45 39.69 -46.31
C THR A 297 37.97 39.82 -46.21
N SER A 298 38.49 41.04 -46.09
CA SER A 298 39.91 41.38 -45.96
C SER A 298 40.11 42.43 -44.86
N ALA A 299 41.36 42.81 -44.58
CA ALA A 299 41.67 43.85 -43.63
C ALA A 299 40.90 45.16 -43.93
N MET A 300 40.47 45.85 -42.87
CA MET A 300 39.76 47.12 -42.95
C MET A 300 40.61 48.21 -43.62
N PRO A 301 40.03 49.03 -44.52
CA PRO A 301 40.72 50.19 -45.08
C PRO A 301 41.20 51.17 -43.98
N PRO A 302 42.36 51.81 -44.14
CA PRO A 302 42.79 52.86 -43.21
C PRO A 302 41.75 53.98 -43.07
N GLY A 303 41.54 54.47 -41.85
CA GLY A 303 40.55 55.53 -41.57
C GLY A 303 39.10 55.04 -41.60
N SER A 304 38.87 53.73 -41.48
CA SER A 304 37.52 53.16 -41.41
C SER A 304 37.35 52.21 -40.23
N VAL A 305 36.11 52.11 -39.75
CA VAL A 305 35.67 51.23 -38.67
C VAL A 305 34.45 50.43 -39.12
N TYR A 306 34.24 49.25 -38.56
CA TYR A 306 33.13 48.39 -38.96
C TYR A 306 32.00 48.46 -37.94
N ARG A 307 30.78 48.80 -38.38
CA ARG A 307 29.60 48.76 -37.51
C ARG A 307 29.30 47.30 -37.17
N ILE A 308 29.41 46.96 -35.90
CA ILE A 308 29.26 45.59 -35.41
C ILE A 308 28.15 45.51 -34.37
N ASN A 309 27.39 44.42 -34.42
CA ASN A 309 26.35 44.12 -33.44
C ASN A 309 26.83 43.04 -32.47
N THR A 310 26.21 43.00 -31.31
CA THR A 310 26.45 42.03 -30.25
C THR A 310 26.43 40.60 -30.79
N GLY A 311 27.47 39.83 -30.48
CA GLY A 311 27.64 38.43 -30.90
C GLY A 311 28.18 38.24 -32.32
N ALA A 312 28.35 39.30 -33.11
CA ALA A 312 28.92 39.18 -34.45
C ALA A 312 30.44 38.89 -34.38
N PRO A 313 30.98 38.12 -35.36
CA PRO A 313 32.42 37.88 -35.44
C PRO A 313 33.18 39.17 -35.74
N LEU A 314 34.41 39.28 -35.23
CA LEU A 314 35.27 40.41 -35.55
C LEU A 314 35.78 40.34 -36.99
N PRO A 315 35.74 41.45 -37.74
CA PRO A 315 36.43 41.59 -39.01
C PRO A 315 37.93 41.27 -38.97
N PRO A 316 38.50 40.76 -40.09
CA PRO A 316 39.95 40.62 -40.21
C PRO A 316 40.69 41.93 -39.93
N GLY A 317 41.71 41.87 -39.08
CA GLY A 317 42.55 43.03 -38.73
C GLY A 317 41.98 43.93 -37.63
N THR A 318 40.86 43.58 -37.01
CA THR A 318 40.34 44.24 -35.80
C THR A 318 40.59 43.39 -34.56
N ASP A 319 40.75 44.03 -33.40
CA ASP A 319 41.11 43.38 -32.14
C ASP A 319 40.38 43.94 -30.90
N ALA A 320 39.52 44.95 -31.07
CA ALA A 320 38.69 45.53 -30.02
C ALA A 320 37.35 46.03 -30.57
N CYS A 321 36.38 46.27 -29.68
CA CYS A 321 35.11 46.92 -30.02
C CYS A 321 34.84 48.10 -29.09
N ILE A 322 34.49 49.26 -29.65
CA ILE A 322 34.05 50.43 -28.88
C ILE A 322 32.52 50.50 -28.88
N MET A 323 31.91 50.72 -27.72
CA MET A 323 30.45 50.76 -27.56
C MET A 323 29.84 52.00 -28.18
N VAL A 324 28.60 51.88 -28.67
CA VAL A 324 27.91 53.00 -29.32
C VAL A 324 27.80 54.23 -28.42
N GLU A 325 27.72 54.04 -27.10
CA GLU A 325 27.69 55.08 -26.08
C GLU A 325 28.95 55.95 -26.07
N ASP A 326 30.09 55.38 -26.46
CA ASP A 326 31.39 56.07 -26.58
C ASP A 326 31.64 56.58 -28.00
N THR A 327 30.58 56.75 -28.78
CA THR A 327 30.64 57.26 -30.15
C THR A 327 29.55 58.29 -30.45
N GLU A 328 29.78 59.14 -31.44
CA GLU A 328 28.82 60.10 -31.95
C GLU A 328 28.70 59.97 -33.47
N VAL A 329 27.48 59.81 -33.99
CA VAL A 329 27.25 59.73 -35.44
C VAL A 329 27.46 61.12 -36.05
N ALA A 330 28.52 61.26 -36.86
CA ALA A 330 28.90 62.54 -37.45
C ALA A 330 28.16 62.82 -38.76
N SER A 331 27.88 61.79 -39.56
CA SER A 331 27.05 61.92 -40.77
C SER A 331 26.36 60.60 -41.12
N ARG A 332 25.28 60.70 -41.89
CA ARG A 332 24.51 59.58 -42.42
C ARG A 332 24.49 59.64 -43.94
N ASP A 333 24.45 58.47 -44.58
CA ASP A 333 24.29 58.37 -46.02
C ASP A 333 22.89 58.83 -46.41
N GLU A 334 22.78 59.77 -47.35
CA GLU A 334 21.48 60.35 -47.77
C GLU A 334 20.58 59.35 -48.49
N ALA A 335 21.16 58.31 -49.11
CA ALA A 335 20.42 57.32 -49.89
C ALA A 335 19.95 56.14 -49.02
N THR A 336 20.76 55.67 -48.06
CA THR A 336 20.42 54.52 -47.21
C THR A 336 19.95 54.88 -45.81
N GLY A 337 20.30 56.07 -45.31
CA GLY A 337 20.03 56.50 -43.94
C GLY A 337 20.98 55.90 -42.89
N ASP A 338 21.91 55.05 -43.33
CA ASP A 338 22.91 54.40 -42.48
C ASP A 338 23.99 55.39 -42.03
N GLU A 339 24.72 55.02 -40.99
CA GLU A 339 25.87 55.79 -40.50
C GLU A 339 26.97 55.80 -41.57
N ALA A 340 27.35 56.98 -42.04
CA ALA A 340 28.41 57.14 -43.04
C ALA A 340 29.76 57.44 -42.36
N THR A 341 29.74 58.28 -41.33
CA THR A 341 30.92 58.57 -40.50
C THR A 341 30.55 58.62 -39.02
N VAL A 342 31.44 58.11 -38.18
CA VAL A 342 31.31 58.10 -36.72
C VAL A 342 32.52 58.76 -36.09
N ARG A 343 32.30 59.52 -35.02
CA ARG A 343 33.34 60.05 -34.14
C ARG A 343 33.48 59.14 -32.93
N LEU A 344 34.67 58.56 -32.73
CA LEU A 344 35.02 57.80 -31.53
C LEU A 344 35.43 58.78 -30.42
N LEU A 345 34.81 58.68 -29.25
CA LEU A 345 35.01 59.59 -28.12
C LEU A 345 36.05 59.07 -27.11
N ALA A 346 36.28 57.76 -27.09
CA ALA A 346 37.19 57.08 -26.17
C ALA A 346 38.22 56.22 -26.91
N GLN A 347 39.32 55.91 -26.23
CA GLN A 347 40.31 54.92 -26.64
C GLN A 347 39.98 53.59 -25.96
N VAL A 348 39.99 52.50 -26.71
CA VAL A 348 39.85 51.14 -26.18
C VAL A 348 41.17 50.39 -26.23
N ASP A 349 41.36 49.45 -25.31
CA ASP A 349 42.52 48.57 -25.25
C ASP A 349 42.36 47.35 -26.16
N VAL A 350 43.47 46.70 -26.52
CA VAL A 350 43.45 45.45 -27.31
C VAL A 350 42.68 44.37 -26.55
N GLY A 351 41.71 43.74 -27.22
CA GLY A 351 40.85 42.70 -26.66
C GLY A 351 39.66 43.22 -25.84
N GLU A 352 39.52 44.54 -25.70
CA GLU A 352 38.39 45.13 -24.97
C GLU A 352 37.08 44.89 -25.72
N ASN A 353 36.06 44.47 -24.97
CA ASN A 353 34.74 44.07 -25.49
C ASN A 353 34.79 42.94 -26.55
N VAL A 354 35.84 42.12 -26.52
CA VAL A 354 35.99 40.95 -27.39
C VAL A 354 35.94 39.67 -26.57
N ARG A 355 35.12 38.74 -27.03
CA ARG A 355 35.07 37.35 -26.58
C ARG A 355 36.00 36.54 -27.45
N ALA A 356 37.01 35.93 -26.85
CA ALA A 356 37.93 35.03 -27.55
C ALA A 356 37.20 33.80 -28.09
N ALA A 357 37.80 33.14 -29.09
CA ALA A 357 37.32 31.83 -29.54
C ALA A 357 37.32 30.85 -28.35
N GLY A 358 36.25 30.06 -28.23
CA GLY A 358 36.09 29.08 -27.16
C GLY A 358 35.96 29.68 -25.75
N SER A 359 35.58 30.96 -25.64
CA SER A 359 35.39 31.61 -24.34
C SER A 359 34.22 31.03 -23.54
N ASP A 360 33.20 30.51 -24.22
CA ASP A 360 32.03 29.90 -23.58
C ASP A 360 32.23 28.41 -23.39
N VAL A 361 32.66 27.73 -24.46
CA VAL A 361 32.87 26.29 -24.52
C VAL A 361 34.02 26.01 -25.48
N ARG A 362 34.99 25.20 -25.06
CA ARG A 362 36.09 24.75 -25.92
C ARG A 362 35.79 23.41 -26.57
N GLU A 363 36.44 23.15 -27.69
CA GLU A 363 36.41 21.82 -28.30
C GLU A 363 36.77 20.73 -27.27
N GLY A 364 35.92 19.70 -27.18
CA GLY A 364 36.10 18.58 -26.27
C GLY A 364 35.55 18.77 -24.85
N ASP A 365 35.17 19.99 -24.47
CA ASP A 365 34.53 20.26 -23.17
C ASP A 365 33.23 19.44 -23.05
N GLU A 366 33.03 18.88 -21.86
CA GLU A 366 31.80 18.17 -21.50
C GLU A 366 30.74 19.19 -21.11
N VAL A 367 29.68 19.29 -21.90
CA VAL A 367 28.61 20.28 -21.69
C VAL A 367 27.38 19.71 -21.01
N LEU A 368 27.17 18.40 -21.14
CA LEU A 368 26.18 17.63 -20.39
C LEU A 368 26.76 16.24 -20.14
N ALA A 369 26.53 15.70 -18.96
CA ALA A 369 27.05 14.41 -18.54
C ALA A 369 26.02 13.30 -18.76
N ARG A 370 26.50 12.07 -18.92
CA ARG A 370 25.65 10.88 -18.87
C ARG A 370 24.80 10.86 -17.60
N GLY A 371 23.53 10.52 -17.75
CA GLY A 371 22.54 10.53 -16.67
C GLY A 371 21.82 11.86 -16.48
N ASP A 372 22.25 12.94 -17.15
CA ASP A 372 21.53 14.20 -17.09
C ASP A 372 20.15 14.07 -17.78
N VAL A 373 19.14 14.69 -17.19
CA VAL A 373 17.77 14.70 -17.69
C VAL A 373 17.56 15.95 -18.52
N VAL A 374 17.13 15.81 -19.77
CA VAL A 374 16.74 16.97 -20.58
C VAL A 374 15.41 17.50 -20.06
N SER A 375 15.42 18.62 -19.34
CA SER A 375 14.25 19.10 -18.61
C SER A 375 13.36 20.01 -19.45
N ASP A 376 12.13 20.21 -18.98
CA ASP A 376 11.16 21.18 -19.50
C ASP A 376 11.48 22.63 -19.12
N VAL A 377 12.51 22.86 -18.28
CA VAL A 377 13.07 24.19 -18.00
C VAL A 377 13.78 24.75 -19.24
N GLY A 378 14.29 23.87 -20.11
CA GLY A 378 14.85 24.22 -21.41
C GLY A 378 16.35 24.49 -21.43
N GLY A 379 17.02 24.47 -20.26
CA GLY A 379 18.46 24.68 -20.16
C GLY A 379 19.25 23.62 -20.93
N GLU A 380 18.98 22.34 -20.70
CA GLU A 380 19.71 21.25 -21.33
C GLU A 380 19.46 21.18 -22.83
N LEU A 381 18.21 21.37 -23.27
CA LEU A 381 17.88 21.43 -24.70
C LEU A 381 18.57 22.63 -25.38
N GLY A 382 18.61 23.78 -24.71
CA GLY A 382 19.33 24.97 -25.16
C GLY A 382 20.83 24.70 -25.30
N THR A 383 21.45 24.04 -24.32
CA THR A 383 22.86 23.63 -24.36
C THR A 383 23.15 22.71 -25.53
N LEU A 384 22.33 21.66 -25.73
CA LEU A 384 22.48 20.74 -26.87
C LEU A 384 22.40 21.48 -28.22
N ALA A 385 21.46 22.40 -28.36
CA ALA A 385 21.33 23.22 -29.56
C ALA A 385 22.51 24.19 -29.72
N PHE A 386 22.98 24.79 -28.63
CA PHE A 386 24.10 25.74 -28.60
C PHE A 386 25.40 25.08 -29.09
N VAL A 387 25.68 23.85 -28.66
CA VAL A 387 26.83 23.07 -29.15
C VAL A 387 26.61 22.41 -30.52
N GLY A 388 25.48 22.70 -31.19
CA GLY A 388 25.19 22.22 -32.54
C GLY A 388 24.88 20.72 -32.62
N GLN A 389 24.48 20.08 -31.52
CA GLN A 389 24.15 18.66 -31.51
C GLN A 389 22.82 18.42 -32.23
N ARG A 390 22.83 17.50 -33.20
CA ARG A 390 21.63 17.14 -33.99
C ARG A 390 20.88 15.93 -33.43
N GLY A 391 21.59 15.07 -32.71
CA GLY A 391 21.01 13.89 -32.07
C GLY A 391 21.95 13.38 -31.00
N VAL A 392 21.37 12.84 -29.93
CA VAL A 392 22.11 12.28 -28.80
C VAL A 392 21.60 10.89 -28.47
N LYS A 393 22.43 10.10 -27.81
CA LYS A 393 22.00 8.82 -27.27
C LYS A 393 21.29 9.07 -25.95
N ALA A 394 20.07 8.56 -25.84
CA ALA A 394 19.28 8.67 -24.65
C ALA A 394 18.62 7.33 -24.31
N HIS A 395 18.33 7.15 -23.02
CA HIS A 395 17.54 6.02 -22.55
C HIS A 395 16.10 6.11 -23.07
N ARG A 396 15.57 4.95 -23.48
CA ARG A 396 14.15 4.80 -23.81
C ARG A 396 13.32 5.00 -22.55
N ARG A 397 12.19 5.69 -22.69
CA ARG A 397 11.25 5.83 -21.58
C ARG A 397 10.54 4.53 -21.27
N PRO A 398 10.39 4.19 -19.98
CA PRO A 398 9.55 3.06 -19.60
C PRO A 398 8.09 3.37 -19.93
N ILE A 399 7.40 2.37 -20.46
CA ILE A 399 5.95 2.39 -20.68
C ILE A 399 5.28 1.84 -19.43
N VAL A 400 4.25 2.52 -18.94
CA VAL A 400 3.57 2.20 -17.68
C VAL A 400 2.08 1.98 -17.92
N ALA A 401 1.61 0.75 -17.70
CA ALA A 401 0.19 0.44 -17.74
C ALA A 401 -0.47 0.67 -16.38
N VAL A 402 -1.66 1.28 -16.34
CA VAL A 402 -2.40 1.58 -15.10
C VAL A 402 -3.77 0.94 -15.13
N LEU A 403 -4.12 0.23 -14.05
CA LEU A 403 -5.39 -0.48 -13.87
C LEU A 403 -6.00 -0.15 -12.51
N SER A 404 -7.32 0.04 -12.45
CA SER A 404 -8.07 0.03 -11.18
C SER A 404 -8.85 -1.27 -11.04
N THR A 405 -8.96 -1.79 -9.82
CA THR A 405 -9.68 -3.04 -9.50
C THR A 405 -10.73 -2.77 -8.43
N GLY A 406 -11.94 -3.28 -8.65
CA GLY A 406 -13.04 -3.20 -7.68
C GLY A 406 -14.41 -3.14 -8.36
N ASN A 407 -15.32 -4.03 -7.97
CA ASN A 407 -16.69 -4.06 -8.49
C ASN A 407 -17.51 -2.83 -8.09
N GLU A 408 -17.11 -2.14 -7.04
CA GLU A 408 -17.75 -0.89 -6.60
C GLU A 408 -17.38 0.30 -7.48
N LEU A 409 -16.34 0.19 -8.31
CA LEU A 409 -15.80 1.32 -9.05
C LEU A 409 -16.61 1.65 -10.30
N ARG A 410 -16.80 2.95 -10.54
CA ARG A 410 -17.37 3.49 -11.78
C ARG A 410 -16.42 4.50 -12.42
N ASP A 411 -16.36 4.49 -13.75
CA ASP A 411 -15.62 5.50 -14.49
C ASP A 411 -16.40 6.82 -14.49
N LEU A 412 -15.73 7.92 -14.15
CA LEU A 412 -16.32 9.26 -14.15
C LEU A 412 -16.82 9.68 -15.54
N GLN A 413 -16.16 9.23 -16.61
CA GLN A 413 -16.48 9.61 -17.99
C GLN A 413 -17.56 8.73 -18.62
N ASP A 414 -17.89 7.59 -18.02
CA ASP A 414 -18.93 6.71 -18.54
C ASP A 414 -20.34 7.24 -18.20
N ARG A 415 -20.89 8.05 -19.11
CA ARG A 415 -22.27 8.58 -19.01
C ARG A 415 -23.36 7.51 -19.03
N ARG A 416 -23.06 6.27 -19.44
CA ARG A 416 -24.04 5.16 -19.46
C ARG A 416 -24.20 4.54 -18.07
N SER A 417 -23.14 4.54 -17.26
CA SER A 417 -23.16 4.08 -15.87
C SER A 417 -24.03 4.97 -14.95
N SER A 418 -24.15 6.26 -15.28
CA SER A 418 -24.96 7.24 -14.53
C SER A 418 -26.46 7.20 -14.85
N ALA A 419 -26.86 6.56 -15.96
CA ALA A 419 -28.27 6.39 -16.33
C ALA A 419 -28.93 5.16 -15.68
N LYS A 420 -28.16 4.11 -15.36
CA LYS A 420 -28.67 2.90 -14.69
C LYS A 420 -29.02 3.09 -13.20
N ALA A 421 -28.45 4.10 -12.55
CA ALA A 421 -28.70 4.40 -11.14
C ALA A 421 -30.01 5.18 -10.89
N ALA A 422 -30.71 5.61 -11.96
CA ALA A 422 -31.93 6.40 -11.85
C ALA A 422 -33.23 5.55 -11.88
N ASP A 423 -33.14 4.27 -12.28
CA ASP A 423 -34.31 3.40 -12.52
C ASP A 423 -34.51 2.29 -11.46
N ASP A 424 -33.60 2.15 -10.49
CA ASP A 424 -33.66 1.11 -9.47
C ASP A 424 -33.41 1.72 -8.08
N ASP A 425 -34.51 2.01 -7.36
CA ASP A 425 -34.59 2.76 -6.10
C ASP A 425 -33.95 2.05 -4.89
N SER A 426 -33.06 1.06 -5.11
CA SER A 426 -32.47 0.25 -4.05
C SER A 426 -31.02 -0.24 -4.26
N SER A 427 -30.32 0.13 -5.34
CA SER A 427 -28.94 -0.34 -5.58
C SER A 427 -27.87 0.74 -5.36
N PHE A 428 -26.82 0.40 -4.60
CA PHE A 428 -25.68 1.28 -4.31
C PHE A 428 -25.05 1.86 -5.59
N ALA A 429 -24.99 3.19 -5.71
CA ALA A 429 -24.62 3.90 -6.94
C ALA A 429 -23.13 3.83 -7.38
N GLY A 430 -22.31 2.98 -6.75
CA GLY A 430 -20.88 2.83 -7.02
C GLY A 430 -20.02 4.04 -6.60
N ILE A 431 -18.72 3.80 -6.37
CA ILE A 431 -17.70 4.80 -6.04
C ILE A 431 -16.96 5.20 -7.31
N VAL A 432 -16.75 6.51 -7.53
CA VAL A 432 -15.98 6.98 -8.70
C VAL A 432 -14.51 6.59 -8.56
N ASP A 433 -13.95 5.96 -9.59
CA ASP A 433 -12.52 5.72 -9.70
C ASP A 433 -11.76 7.05 -9.78
N SER A 434 -11.00 7.35 -8.72
CA SER A 434 -10.18 8.56 -8.61
C SER A 434 -8.68 8.26 -8.69
N ASN A 435 -8.26 7.00 -8.54
CA ASN A 435 -6.85 6.64 -8.46
C ASN A 435 -6.21 6.58 -9.84
N ARG A 436 -6.83 5.82 -10.76
CA ARG A 436 -6.33 5.67 -12.14
C ARG A 436 -6.15 7.01 -12.86
N PRO A 437 -7.14 7.91 -12.93
CA PRO A 437 -6.92 9.21 -13.57
C PRO A 437 -5.85 10.06 -12.85
N THR A 438 -5.73 9.94 -11.53
CA THR A 438 -4.68 10.64 -10.76
C THR A 438 -3.28 10.11 -11.11
N LEU A 439 -3.11 8.79 -11.17
CA LEU A 439 -1.83 8.16 -11.48
C LEU A 439 -1.41 8.39 -12.93
N LEU A 440 -2.35 8.27 -13.88
CA LEU A 440 -2.13 8.60 -15.29
C LEU A 440 -1.66 10.06 -15.43
N GLY A 441 -2.37 11.00 -14.82
CA GLY A 441 -2.00 12.42 -14.88
C GLY A 441 -0.63 12.73 -14.25
N VAL A 442 -0.28 12.07 -13.15
CA VAL A 442 1.06 12.24 -12.54
C VAL A 442 2.15 11.64 -13.43
N LEU A 443 1.96 10.44 -13.96
CA LEU A 443 2.91 9.78 -14.86
C LEU A 443 3.18 10.63 -16.12
N GLU A 444 2.13 11.16 -16.74
CA GLU A 444 2.21 12.06 -17.90
C GLU A 444 2.92 13.37 -17.54
N SER A 445 2.65 13.95 -16.37
CA SER A 445 3.34 15.17 -15.90
C SER A 445 4.85 14.95 -15.67
N LEU A 446 5.25 13.71 -15.41
CA LEU A 446 6.63 13.26 -15.28
C LEU A 446 7.22 12.76 -16.62
N HIS A 447 6.49 12.91 -17.71
CA HIS A 447 6.85 12.55 -19.09
C HIS A 447 6.95 11.04 -19.38
N PHE A 448 6.40 10.19 -18.53
CA PHE A 448 6.31 8.75 -18.80
C PHE A 448 5.19 8.45 -19.82
N THR A 449 5.40 7.40 -20.62
CA THR A 449 4.38 6.89 -21.54
C THR A 449 3.42 5.99 -20.78
N THR A 450 2.12 6.25 -20.88
CA THR A 450 1.07 5.56 -20.11
C THR A 450 0.17 4.72 -21.01
N ILE A 451 -0.33 3.60 -20.48
CA ILE A 451 -1.40 2.79 -21.07
C ILE A 451 -2.52 2.68 -20.05
N ASP A 452 -3.72 3.15 -20.41
CA ASP A 452 -4.91 3.05 -19.56
C ASP A 452 -5.60 1.69 -19.77
N LEU A 453 -5.44 0.77 -18.81
CA LEU A 453 -6.11 -0.53 -18.82
C LEU A 453 -7.51 -0.47 -18.23
N GLY A 454 -8.01 0.70 -17.82
CA GLY A 454 -9.37 0.91 -17.33
C GLY A 454 -9.65 0.31 -15.95
N ILE A 455 -10.91 0.01 -15.71
CA ILE A 455 -11.41 -0.65 -14.50
C ILE A 455 -11.60 -2.14 -14.79
N CYS A 456 -11.03 -2.97 -13.92
CA CYS A 456 -11.16 -4.42 -13.92
C CYS A 456 -12.13 -4.83 -12.81
N GLY A 457 -13.05 -5.75 -13.12
CA GLY A 457 -13.92 -6.35 -12.11
C GLY A 457 -13.16 -7.36 -11.24
N ASP A 458 -13.74 -7.75 -10.11
CA ASP A 458 -13.17 -8.75 -9.19
C ASP A 458 -13.42 -10.18 -9.68
N SER A 459 -12.97 -10.48 -10.89
CA SER A 459 -12.93 -11.84 -11.43
C SER A 459 -11.49 -12.23 -11.77
N MET A 460 -11.15 -13.50 -11.53
CA MET A 460 -9.80 -14.01 -11.79
C MET A 460 -9.46 -13.90 -13.29
N ASP A 461 -10.42 -14.20 -14.16
CA ASP A 461 -10.22 -14.16 -15.61
C ASP A 461 -9.99 -12.74 -16.15
N ASP A 462 -10.76 -11.74 -15.68
CA ASP A 462 -10.54 -10.35 -16.09
C ASP A 462 -9.21 -9.82 -15.53
N THR A 463 -8.91 -10.10 -14.26
CA THR A 463 -7.64 -9.71 -13.63
C THR A 463 -6.45 -10.29 -14.38
N LYS A 464 -6.50 -11.59 -14.71
CA LYS A 464 -5.47 -12.30 -15.47
C LYS A 464 -5.29 -11.69 -16.86
N ARG A 465 -6.39 -11.45 -17.58
CA ARG A 465 -6.36 -10.88 -18.92
C ARG A 465 -5.75 -9.48 -18.92
N ARG A 466 -6.17 -8.60 -18.01
CA ARG A 466 -5.69 -7.21 -17.93
C ARG A 466 -4.22 -7.14 -17.49
N LEU A 467 -3.81 -7.93 -16.50
CA LEU A 467 -2.41 -8.01 -16.09
C LEU A 467 -1.51 -8.56 -17.20
N LYS A 468 -1.97 -9.58 -17.92
CA LYS A 468 -1.25 -10.13 -19.08
C LYS A 468 -1.11 -9.08 -20.19
N GLN A 469 -2.20 -8.39 -20.53
CA GLN A 469 -2.16 -7.29 -21.49
C GLN A 469 -1.17 -6.19 -21.06
N GLY A 470 -1.21 -5.77 -19.80
CA GLY A 470 -0.26 -4.80 -19.26
C GLY A 470 1.19 -5.26 -19.37
N ALA A 471 1.47 -6.53 -19.04
CA ALA A 471 2.81 -7.10 -19.14
C ALA A 471 3.30 -7.29 -20.59
N GLU A 472 2.38 -7.42 -21.55
CA GLU A 472 2.70 -7.51 -22.98
C GLU A 472 2.97 -6.13 -23.60
N GLU A 473 2.28 -5.09 -23.16
CA GLU A 473 2.34 -3.77 -23.79
C GLU A 473 3.29 -2.80 -23.05
N ALA A 474 3.47 -2.97 -21.74
CA ALA A 474 4.23 -2.05 -20.88
C ALA A 474 5.47 -2.71 -20.22
N ASP A 475 6.37 -1.86 -19.71
CA ASP A 475 7.54 -2.28 -18.93
C ASP A 475 7.21 -2.39 -17.42
N MET A 476 6.15 -1.70 -16.99
CA MET A 476 5.61 -1.74 -15.63
C MET A 476 4.08 -1.70 -15.66
N VAL A 477 3.44 -2.46 -14.78
CA VAL A 477 2.00 -2.43 -14.52
C VAL A 477 1.76 -1.89 -13.11
N ILE A 478 0.90 -0.89 -12.99
CA ILE A 478 0.43 -0.33 -11.73
C ILE A 478 -1.04 -0.70 -11.57
N THR A 479 -1.38 -1.36 -10.47
CA THR A 479 -2.78 -1.62 -10.12
C THR A 479 -3.17 -0.84 -8.86
N THR A 480 -4.45 -0.48 -8.74
CA THR A 480 -5.00 0.09 -7.50
C THR A 480 -6.24 -0.66 -7.07
N GLY A 481 -6.41 -0.84 -5.75
CA GLY A 481 -7.47 -1.70 -5.21
C GLY A 481 -7.05 -3.17 -5.18
N GLY A 482 -7.88 -4.03 -4.58
CA GLY A 482 -7.62 -5.48 -4.58
C GLY A 482 -6.29 -5.90 -3.96
N THR A 483 -5.76 -5.18 -2.95
CA THR A 483 -4.47 -5.50 -2.27
C THR A 483 -4.58 -5.85 -0.78
N SER A 484 -5.80 -5.93 -0.25
CA SER A 484 -6.10 -6.11 1.17
C SER A 484 -6.14 -7.59 1.61
N MET A 485 -7.01 -7.93 2.58
CA MET A 485 -7.22 -9.30 3.08
C MET A 485 -8.66 -9.79 2.84
N GLY A 486 -9.40 -9.11 1.97
CA GLY A 486 -10.75 -9.52 1.60
C GLY A 486 -10.73 -10.71 0.65
N VAL A 487 -11.84 -11.46 0.63
CA VAL A 487 -12.06 -12.59 -0.29
C VAL A 487 -11.94 -12.17 -1.77
N GLY A 488 -12.05 -10.87 -2.07
CA GLY A 488 -11.85 -10.27 -3.40
C GLY A 488 -10.43 -9.82 -3.74
N ASP A 489 -9.41 -10.02 -2.89
CA ASP A 489 -8.01 -9.77 -3.29
C ASP A 489 -7.50 -10.93 -4.18
N LEU A 490 -7.85 -10.84 -5.46
CA LEU A 490 -7.48 -11.81 -6.48
C LEU A 490 -6.10 -11.53 -7.07
N LEU A 491 -5.48 -10.39 -6.76
CA LEU A 491 -4.29 -9.92 -7.45
C LEU A 491 -3.05 -10.75 -7.10
N LYS A 492 -2.80 -11.01 -5.81
CA LYS A 492 -1.65 -11.84 -5.39
C LYS A 492 -1.79 -13.28 -5.90
N PRO A 493 -2.95 -13.96 -5.73
CA PRO A 493 -3.15 -15.29 -6.31
C PRO A 493 -3.03 -15.30 -7.84
N CYS A 494 -3.53 -14.28 -8.54
CA CYS A 494 -3.40 -14.18 -10.00
C CYS A 494 -1.92 -14.10 -10.42
N ILE A 495 -1.15 -13.23 -9.77
CA ILE A 495 0.28 -13.07 -10.06
C ILE A 495 1.03 -14.39 -9.83
N GLU A 496 0.86 -15.03 -8.66
CA GLU A 496 1.64 -16.21 -8.29
C GLU A 496 1.20 -17.48 -9.02
N ARG A 497 -0.11 -17.73 -9.10
CA ARG A 497 -0.67 -19.00 -9.57
C ARG A 497 -0.98 -19.01 -11.07
N GLU A 498 -1.52 -17.92 -11.60
CA GLU A 498 -2.00 -17.85 -12.98
C GLU A 498 -0.95 -17.32 -13.96
N LEU A 499 -0.08 -16.41 -13.50
CA LEU A 499 0.91 -15.74 -14.34
C LEU A 499 2.35 -16.18 -14.04
N GLY A 500 2.57 -17.06 -13.06
CA GLY A 500 3.90 -17.56 -12.68
C GLY A 500 4.85 -16.46 -12.20
N GLY A 501 4.30 -15.36 -11.69
CA GLY A 501 5.04 -14.24 -11.13
C GLY A 501 5.53 -14.49 -9.71
N THR A 502 6.39 -13.60 -9.23
CA THR A 502 6.94 -13.62 -7.87
C THR A 502 6.51 -12.36 -7.14
N VAL A 503 5.79 -12.51 -6.03
CA VAL A 503 5.52 -11.41 -5.10
C VAL A 503 6.70 -11.26 -4.15
N HIS A 504 7.34 -10.09 -4.16
CA HIS A 504 8.52 -9.80 -3.32
C HIS A 504 8.12 -9.33 -1.92
N PHE A 505 7.09 -8.51 -1.85
CA PHE A 505 6.43 -8.14 -0.61
C PHE A 505 4.96 -7.78 -0.87
N GLY A 506 4.10 -8.04 0.11
CA GLY A 506 2.67 -7.69 0.06
C GLY A 506 2.21 -6.71 1.13
N ARG A 507 3.13 -6.27 2.01
CA ARG A 507 2.86 -5.31 3.08
C ARG A 507 4.10 -4.49 3.42
N VAL A 508 3.87 -3.25 3.81
CA VAL A 508 4.92 -2.33 4.27
C VAL A 508 4.54 -1.71 5.61
N ALA A 509 5.51 -1.59 6.52
CA ALA A 509 5.35 -0.93 7.81
C ALA A 509 5.34 0.60 7.65
N MET A 510 4.22 1.14 7.14
CA MET A 510 4.07 2.58 6.88
C MET A 510 2.61 3.05 7.03
N LYS A 511 2.43 4.37 7.10
CA LYS A 511 1.15 5.05 7.07
C LYS A 511 1.18 6.31 6.20
N PRO A 512 0.21 6.52 5.29
CA PRO A 512 -0.65 5.50 4.68
C PRO A 512 0.18 4.55 3.80
N GLY A 513 -0.36 3.39 3.40
CA GLY A 513 0.33 2.51 2.43
C GLY A 513 0.54 1.05 2.83
N LYS A 514 0.05 0.60 3.99
CA LYS A 514 0.27 -0.76 4.51
C LYS A 514 0.12 -1.91 3.48
N PRO A 515 -0.94 -1.98 2.64
CA PRO A 515 -1.15 -3.12 1.75
C PRO A 515 -0.45 -2.98 0.38
N THR A 516 0.58 -2.14 0.26
CA THR A 516 1.34 -2.02 -0.99
C THR A 516 2.05 -3.34 -1.29
N THR A 517 1.90 -3.82 -2.53
CA THR A 517 2.51 -5.05 -3.01
C THR A 517 3.43 -4.76 -4.20
N PHE A 518 4.58 -5.42 -4.24
CA PHE A 518 5.48 -5.40 -5.39
C PHE A 518 5.75 -6.82 -5.86
N ALA A 519 5.68 -7.02 -7.17
CA ALA A 519 5.87 -8.30 -7.81
C ALA A 519 6.57 -8.16 -9.16
N THR A 520 7.08 -9.28 -9.67
CA THR A 520 7.64 -9.40 -11.01
C THR A 520 6.92 -10.50 -11.76
N LEU A 521 6.47 -10.23 -12.98
CA LEU A 521 5.95 -11.23 -13.90
C LEU A 521 7.08 -11.73 -14.81
N PRO A 522 7.13 -13.03 -15.14
CA PRO A 522 8.15 -13.57 -16.04
C PRO A 522 8.06 -12.91 -17.42
N ALA A 523 9.18 -12.89 -18.13
CA ALA A 523 9.24 -12.42 -19.52
C ALA A 523 8.20 -13.17 -20.37
N HIS A 524 7.51 -12.45 -21.25
CA HIS A 524 6.45 -13.04 -22.04
C HIS A 524 7.00 -14.16 -22.96
N PRO A 525 6.34 -15.34 -23.06
CA PRO A 525 6.85 -16.46 -23.86
C PRO A 525 7.05 -16.13 -25.35
N MET A 526 6.28 -15.20 -25.90
CA MET A 526 6.41 -14.74 -27.29
C MET A 526 7.40 -13.58 -27.47
N ALA A 527 7.98 -13.06 -26.39
CA ALA A 527 9.03 -12.04 -26.40
C ALA A 527 10.07 -12.34 -25.31
N PRO A 528 10.76 -13.50 -25.35
CA PRO A 528 11.68 -13.94 -24.30
C PRO A 528 12.92 -13.05 -24.12
N SER A 529 13.17 -12.13 -25.06
CA SER A 529 14.21 -11.10 -24.97
C SER A 529 13.79 -9.86 -24.17
N ARG A 530 12.51 -9.75 -23.77
CA ARG A 530 12.05 -8.68 -22.87
C ARG A 530 12.36 -9.05 -21.42
N ASP A 531 12.70 -8.04 -20.63
CA ASP A 531 12.86 -8.19 -19.19
C ASP A 531 11.52 -8.56 -18.53
N PRO A 532 11.54 -9.19 -17.33
CA PRO A 532 10.35 -9.43 -16.54
C PRO A 532 9.60 -8.12 -16.25
N SER A 533 8.28 -8.11 -16.46
CA SER A 533 7.45 -6.93 -16.19
C SER A 533 7.35 -6.68 -14.70
N LEU A 534 7.54 -5.43 -14.28
CA LEU A 534 7.36 -5.02 -12.89
C LEU A 534 5.86 -4.79 -12.61
N VAL A 535 5.39 -5.19 -11.43
CA VAL A 535 4.00 -4.97 -11.01
C VAL A 535 3.98 -4.30 -9.63
N PHE A 536 3.40 -3.11 -9.56
CA PHE A 536 3.11 -2.43 -8.30
C PHE A 536 1.61 -2.42 -8.04
N ALA A 537 1.19 -3.08 -6.97
CA ALA A 537 -0.20 -3.01 -6.52
C ALA A 537 -0.31 -2.02 -5.36
N LEU A 538 -0.91 -0.87 -5.66
CA LEU A 538 -1.08 0.23 -4.73
C LEU A 538 -2.42 0.10 -3.99
N PRO A 539 -2.53 0.62 -2.76
CA PRO A 539 -3.78 0.52 -2.00
C PRO A 539 -4.93 1.28 -2.70
N GLY A 540 -6.15 0.76 -2.62
CA GLY A 540 -7.34 1.41 -3.22
C GLY A 540 -7.72 2.77 -2.62
N ASN A 541 -7.22 3.08 -1.41
CA ASN A 541 -7.43 4.39 -0.79
C ASN A 541 -6.63 5.49 -1.51
N PRO A 542 -7.25 6.58 -2.00
CA PRO A 542 -6.59 7.54 -2.89
C PRO A 542 -5.33 8.20 -2.35
N ALA A 543 -5.34 8.60 -1.07
CA ALA A 543 -4.16 9.21 -0.50
C ALA A 543 -3.02 8.21 -0.27
N SER A 544 -3.34 6.92 -0.15
CA SER A 544 -2.35 5.86 -0.03
C SER A 544 -1.73 5.54 -1.40
N ALA A 545 -2.56 5.46 -2.45
CA ALA A 545 -2.09 5.23 -3.82
C ALA A 545 -1.06 6.28 -4.25
N LEU A 546 -1.36 7.58 -4.06
CA LEU A 546 -0.45 8.63 -4.47
C LEU A 546 0.84 8.68 -3.62
N VAL A 547 0.75 8.47 -2.31
CA VAL A 547 1.93 8.41 -1.43
C VAL A 547 2.85 7.25 -1.82
N THR A 548 2.28 6.07 -2.04
CA THR A 548 3.05 4.86 -2.38
C THR A 548 3.60 4.91 -3.81
N PHE A 549 2.93 5.61 -4.73
CA PHE A 549 3.50 5.96 -6.03
C PHE A 549 4.82 6.73 -5.88
N TYR A 550 4.84 7.82 -5.11
CA TYR A 550 6.03 8.64 -4.95
C TYR A 550 7.18 7.94 -4.20
N LEU A 551 6.85 7.03 -3.28
CA LEU A 551 7.85 6.34 -2.46
C LEU A 551 8.43 5.08 -3.11
N PHE A 552 7.66 4.38 -3.96
CA PHE A 552 8.10 3.11 -4.54
C PHE A 552 8.12 3.10 -6.06
N VAL A 553 7.06 3.58 -6.70
CA VAL A 553 6.92 3.54 -8.16
C VAL A 553 7.86 4.53 -8.84
N LEU A 554 7.87 5.79 -8.38
CA LEU A 554 8.70 6.83 -8.98
C LEU A 554 10.21 6.50 -8.91
N PRO A 555 10.77 6.05 -7.77
CA PRO A 555 12.17 5.62 -7.73
C PRO A 555 12.47 4.45 -8.67
N ALA A 556 11.56 3.48 -8.78
CA ALA A 556 11.72 2.37 -9.71
C ALA A 556 11.73 2.84 -11.17
N LEU A 557 10.82 3.74 -11.54
CA LEU A 557 10.76 4.31 -12.90
C LEU A 557 12.00 5.14 -13.22
N ARG A 558 12.47 5.98 -12.29
CA ARG A 558 13.69 6.78 -12.46
C ARG A 558 14.93 5.91 -12.64
N LYS A 559 15.01 4.79 -11.92
CA LYS A 559 16.05 3.79 -12.13
C LYS A 559 15.97 3.15 -13.52
N MET A 560 14.78 2.78 -13.98
CA MET A 560 14.57 2.21 -15.33
C MET A 560 14.88 3.22 -16.45
N GLU A 561 14.65 4.51 -16.21
CA GLU A 561 14.96 5.61 -17.12
C GLU A 561 16.47 5.88 -17.24
N GLY A 562 17.31 5.27 -16.41
CA GLY A 562 18.76 5.46 -16.44
C GLY A 562 19.27 6.67 -15.64
N ARG A 563 18.47 7.23 -14.74
CA ARG A 563 18.92 8.30 -13.84
C ARG A 563 20.00 7.83 -12.87
N ARG A 564 20.76 8.79 -12.34
CA ARG A 564 21.78 8.53 -11.31
C ARG A 564 21.11 8.06 -10.01
N GLU A 565 21.83 7.23 -9.26
CA GLU A 565 21.30 6.56 -8.06
C GLU A 565 20.81 7.55 -6.99
N ASP A 566 21.51 8.66 -6.82
CA ASP A 566 21.17 9.76 -5.91
C ASP A 566 19.92 10.55 -6.34
N GLU A 567 19.43 10.35 -7.57
CA GLU A 567 18.26 11.04 -8.12
C GLU A 567 17.02 10.15 -8.19
N TRP A 568 17.11 8.87 -7.82
CA TRP A 568 15.97 7.96 -7.85
C TRP A 568 14.88 8.41 -6.88
N GLU A 569 15.28 8.81 -5.67
CA GLU A 569 14.35 9.26 -4.64
C GLU A 569 13.98 10.74 -4.81
N LEU A 570 12.88 11.15 -4.16
CA LEU A 570 12.56 12.57 -4.05
C LEU A 570 13.55 13.27 -3.11
N PRO A 571 13.99 14.51 -3.40
CA PRO A 571 14.85 15.27 -2.51
C PRO A 571 14.23 15.42 -1.13
N ARG A 572 15.01 15.18 -0.07
CA ARG A 572 14.60 15.42 1.31
C ARG A 572 15.11 16.79 1.75
N VAL A 573 14.19 17.65 2.19
CA VAL A 573 14.51 19.00 2.68
C VAL A 573 14.13 19.13 4.15
N PRO A 574 14.96 19.79 4.98
CA PRO A 574 14.60 20.09 6.35
C PRO A 574 13.52 21.19 6.38
N VAL A 575 12.45 20.95 7.13
CA VAL A 575 11.32 21.86 7.28
C VAL A 575 10.94 22.04 8.75
N LYS A 576 10.51 23.24 9.13
CA LYS A 576 9.96 23.50 10.46
C LYS A 576 8.46 23.23 10.52
N LEU A 577 8.01 22.50 11.53
CA LEU A 577 6.59 22.26 11.76
C LEU A 577 5.87 23.54 12.19
N THR A 578 4.71 23.83 11.61
CA THR A 578 3.85 24.95 12.03
C THR A 578 2.76 24.54 13.04
N SER A 579 2.70 23.26 13.39
CA SER A 579 1.76 22.72 14.37
C SER A 579 2.32 21.41 14.92
N THR A 580 2.01 21.09 16.18
CA THR A 580 2.33 19.79 16.77
C THR A 580 1.62 18.66 16.01
N VAL A 581 2.35 17.59 15.72
CA VAL A 581 1.84 16.40 15.03
C VAL A 581 2.05 15.16 15.90
N ALA A 582 0.98 14.44 16.18
CA ALA A 582 1.05 13.17 16.90
C ALA A 582 1.72 12.09 16.03
N LEU A 583 2.57 11.27 16.65
CA LEU A 583 3.24 10.15 15.99
C LEU A 583 2.37 8.89 16.02
N ASP A 584 2.42 8.12 14.93
CA ASP A 584 1.78 6.80 14.83
C ASP A 584 2.76 5.70 15.24
N ALA A 585 2.26 4.51 15.57
CA ALA A 585 3.14 3.35 15.84
C ALA A 585 3.97 2.94 14.61
N ARG A 586 3.60 3.39 13.41
CA ARG A 586 4.37 3.20 12.17
C ARG A 586 4.91 4.55 11.69
N PRO A 587 6.00 4.54 10.89
CA PRO A 587 6.40 5.73 10.16
C PRO A 587 5.24 6.30 9.34
N GLU A 588 5.02 7.61 9.48
CA GLU A 588 3.92 8.32 8.81
C GLU A 588 4.45 9.29 7.74
N TYR A 589 3.94 9.16 6.52
CA TYR A 589 4.18 10.07 5.41
C TYR A 589 3.01 11.05 5.33
N HIS A 590 3.16 12.16 6.06
CA HIS A 590 2.09 13.13 6.30
C HIS A 590 2.07 14.19 5.18
N ARG A 591 0.92 14.41 4.56
CA ARG A 591 0.81 15.36 3.44
C ARG A 591 0.82 16.79 3.98
N VAL A 592 1.71 17.60 3.42
CA VAL A 592 1.95 18.97 3.85
C VAL A 592 2.04 19.93 2.65
N LEU A 593 1.78 21.20 2.95
CA LEU A 593 2.19 22.33 2.12
C LEU A 593 3.48 22.92 2.71
N VAL A 594 4.59 22.68 2.03
CA VAL A 594 5.89 23.29 2.27
C VAL A 594 5.93 24.67 1.61
N ARG A 595 6.25 25.70 2.40
CA ARG A 595 6.39 27.08 1.93
C ARG A 595 7.46 27.83 2.73
N PRO A 596 8.13 28.83 2.15
CA PRO A 596 9.03 29.68 2.91
C PRO A 596 8.26 30.53 3.93
N SER A 597 8.81 30.62 5.13
CA SER A 597 8.38 31.54 6.17
C SER A 597 8.63 32.98 5.74
N ARG A 598 7.59 33.83 5.76
CA ARG A 598 7.72 35.25 5.43
C ARG A 598 8.59 36.03 6.43
N THR A 599 8.73 35.53 7.65
CA THR A 599 9.47 36.22 8.72
C THR A 599 10.88 35.70 8.90
N THR A 600 11.11 34.39 8.72
CA THR A 600 12.42 33.77 9.00
C THR A 600 13.16 33.31 7.75
N GLY A 601 12.52 33.29 6.57
CA GLY A 601 13.09 32.71 5.35
C GLY A 601 13.22 31.18 5.37
N THR A 602 13.02 30.51 6.51
CA THR A 602 13.10 29.05 6.62
C THR A 602 11.91 28.35 5.98
N LEU A 603 12.10 27.14 5.47
CA LEU A 603 10.99 26.31 4.96
C LEU A 603 10.13 25.82 6.13
N GLN A 604 8.82 25.98 5.99
CA GLN A 604 7.82 25.55 6.96
C GLN A 604 6.86 24.56 6.31
N ALA A 605 6.50 23.52 7.05
CA ALA A 605 5.51 22.53 6.64
C ALA A 605 4.19 22.77 7.36
N VAL A 606 3.13 23.04 6.58
CA VAL A 606 1.76 23.20 7.05
C VAL A 606 0.98 21.93 6.72
N SER A 607 0.39 21.27 7.72
CA SER A 607 -0.47 20.10 7.49
C SER A 607 -1.65 20.47 6.58
N THR A 608 -2.02 19.57 5.67
CA THR A 608 -3.25 19.71 4.87
C THR A 608 -4.53 19.38 5.66
N GLY A 609 -4.42 19.18 6.97
CA GLY A 609 -5.53 18.87 7.87
C GLY A 609 -5.68 17.37 8.09
N GLY A 610 -6.92 16.87 8.11
CA GLY A 610 -7.19 15.47 8.47
C GLY A 610 -6.51 14.47 7.52
N GLN A 611 -5.71 13.57 8.07
CA GLN A 611 -4.79 12.69 7.35
C GLN A 611 -5.34 11.28 7.04
N ARG A 612 -6.67 11.10 7.07
CA ARG A 612 -7.30 9.81 6.75
C ARG A 612 -6.93 9.37 5.33
N SER A 613 -6.60 8.10 5.13
CA SER A 613 -6.16 7.55 3.84
C SER A 613 -7.21 7.67 2.72
N SER A 614 -8.50 7.68 3.09
CA SER A 614 -9.63 7.86 2.16
C SER A 614 -9.91 9.32 1.81
N ARG A 615 -9.28 10.30 2.49
CA ARG A 615 -9.57 11.72 2.28
C ARG A 615 -8.75 12.29 1.12
N THR A 616 -9.27 12.17 -0.10
CA THR A 616 -8.64 12.71 -1.32
C THR A 616 -8.39 14.22 -1.26
N VAL A 617 -9.24 14.98 -0.56
CA VAL A 617 -9.09 16.44 -0.39
C VAL A 617 -7.76 16.83 0.26
N SER A 618 -7.16 15.94 1.06
CA SER A 618 -5.84 16.18 1.69
C SER A 618 -4.67 16.21 0.70
N LEU A 619 -4.88 15.74 -0.54
CA LEU A 619 -3.90 15.76 -1.62
C LEU A 619 -3.90 17.10 -2.37
N ALA A 620 -5.03 17.81 -2.37
CA ALA A 620 -5.15 19.07 -3.09
C ALA A 620 -4.22 20.13 -2.46
N GLY A 621 -3.26 20.62 -3.25
CA GLY A 621 -2.28 21.62 -2.81
C GLY A 621 -1.16 21.09 -1.92
N ALA A 622 -1.11 19.77 -1.65
CA ALA A 622 0.05 19.17 -1.02
C ALA A 622 1.25 19.22 -2.01
N ASN A 623 2.40 19.67 -1.53
CA ASN A 623 3.67 19.71 -2.29
C ASN A 623 4.84 19.10 -1.49
N GLY A 624 4.51 18.34 -0.44
CA GLY A 624 5.49 17.62 0.35
C GLY A 624 4.86 16.48 1.14
N LEU A 625 5.70 15.49 1.45
CA LEU A 625 5.40 14.42 2.39
C LEU A 625 6.37 14.57 3.56
N LEU A 626 5.87 14.90 4.74
CA LEU A 626 6.66 14.94 5.96
C LEU A 626 6.96 13.50 6.39
N GLU A 627 8.23 13.21 6.68
CA GLU A 627 8.69 11.91 7.13
C GLU A 627 8.68 11.88 8.66
N LEU A 628 7.61 11.34 9.24
CA LEU A 628 7.46 11.19 10.69
C LEU A 628 7.95 9.82 11.13
N PRO A 629 8.83 9.74 12.15
CA PRO A 629 9.25 8.47 12.70
C PRO A 629 8.10 7.74 13.40
N ALA A 630 8.26 6.44 13.61
CA ALA A 630 7.36 5.69 14.47
C ALA A 630 7.47 6.18 15.93
N ALA A 631 6.35 6.25 16.62
CA ALA A 631 6.28 6.52 18.05
C ALA A 631 7.08 5.44 18.80
N SER A 632 8.05 5.87 19.61
CA SER A 632 8.90 5.02 20.44
C SER A 632 9.29 5.74 21.73
N GLU A 633 9.86 5.03 22.71
CA GLU A 633 10.33 5.64 23.96
C GLU A 633 11.39 6.75 23.73
N GLY A 634 12.17 6.66 22.65
CA GLY A 634 13.18 7.67 22.29
C GLY A 634 12.66 8.85 21.45
N GLU A 635 11.69 8.62 20.55
CA GLU A 635 11.14 9.67 19.66
C GLU A 635 9.99 10.46 20.28
N GLY A 636 9.41 9.96 21.38
CA GLY A 636 8.23 10.52 22.00
C GLY A 636 6.93 10.14 21.29
N ARG A 637 5.83 10.79 21.67
CA ARG A 637 4.48 10.55 21.12
C ARG A 637 4.03 11.61 20.11
N GLU A 638 4.79 12.70 19.97
CA GLU A 638 4.47 13.83 19.11
C GLU A 638 5.76 14.57 18.71
N LYS A 639 5.72 15.24 17.57
CA LYS A 639 6.70 16.25 17.16
C LYS A 639 6.08 17.63 17.33
N ARG A 640 6.73 18.52 18.08
CA ARG A 640 6.15 19.82 18.46
C ARG A 640 6.32 20.86 17.36
N GLU A 641 5.45 21.87 17.42
CA GLU A 641 5.61 23.08 16.61
C GLU A 641 7.03 23.67 16.77
N GLY A 642 7.63 24.07 15.65
CA GLY A 642 8.99 24.63 15.58
C GLY A 642 10.10 23.59 15.44
N GLU A 643 9.84 22.30 15.68
CA GLU A 643 10.81 21.23 15.44
C GLU A 643 11.13 21.09 13.95
N THR A 644 12.37 20.69 13.66
CA THR A 644 12.83 20.42 12.29
C THR A 644 12.67 18.95 12.00
N VAL A 645 11.95 18.65 10.91
CA VAL A 645 11.70 17.30 10.41
C VAL A 645 12.03 17.29 8.92
N HIS A 646 12.36 16.13 8.37
CA HIS A 646 12.55 16.00 6.92
C HIS A 646 11.21 15.90 6.19
N SER A 647 11.15 16.53 5.03
CA SER A 647 10.05 16.34 4.10
C SER A 647 10.60 15.99 2.73
N PHE A 648 10.02 14.96 2.10
CA PHE A 648 10.18 14.76 0.68
C PHE A 648 9.54 15.95 -0.03
N ALA A 649 10.34 16.63 -0.85
CA ALA A 649 9.87 17.67 -1.75
C ALA A 649 9.11 17.02 -2.92
N ALA A 650 7.88 16.59 -2.65
CA ALA A 650 6.98 16.06 -3.65
C ALA A 650 6.36 17.24 -4.42
N MET A 651 6.97 17.61 -5.55
CA MET A 651 6.45 18.58 -6.54
C MET A 651 6.88 20.05 -6.36
N PHE A 652 8.16 20.35 -6.64
CA PHE A 652 8.57 21.70 -7.10
C PHE A 652 8.43 21.87 -8.63
N ARG A 653 7.58 21.08 -9.30
CA ARG A 653 7.24 21.27 -10.72
C ARG A 653 5.88 21.95 -10.89
N THR A 654 5.71 23.13 -10.28
CA THR A 654 5.01 24.26 -10.90
C THR A 654 5.25 25.48 -10.03
N ALA A 655 5.44 26.63 -10.67
CA ALA A 655 5.64 27.95 -10.08
C ALA A 655 5.03 28.14 -8.70
N ILE A 656 5.71 28.91 -7.85
CA ILE A 656 5.17 29.55 -6.64
C ILE A 656 3.82 30.17 -7.02
N ARG A 657 2.73 29.41 -6.91
CA ARG A 657 1.39 29.97 -6.95
C ARG A 657 1.30 30.68 -5.62
N SER A 658 1.35 32.00 -5.67
CA SER A 658 0.78 32.85 -4.65
C SER A 658 -0.68 32.41 -4.49
N VAL A 659 -0.93 31.51 -3.53
CA VAL A 659 -2.29 31.22 -3.08
C VAL A 659 -2.75 32.51 -2.40
N VAL A 660 -3.38 33.39 -3.18
CA VAL A 660 -4.26 34.42 -2.63
C VAL A 660 -5.40 33.64 -1.97
N PRO A 661 -5.67 33.82 -0.67
CA PRO A 661 -6.81 33.19 -0.04
C PRO A 661 -8.07 33.66 -0.77
N ARG A 662 -8.78 32.71 -1.40
CA ARG A 662 -10.07 32.99 -2.02
C ARG A 662 -11.03 33.32 -0.89
N ALA A 663 -11.37 34.59 -0.75
CA ALA A 663 -12.40 35.03 0.18
C ALA A 663 -13.70 34.31 -0.17
N LEU A 664 -14.18 33.45 0.73
CA LEU A 664 -15.55 32.95 0.68
C LEU A 664 -16.48 34.16 0.79
N PRO A 665 -17.51 34.29 -0.06
CA PRO A 665 -18.47 35.37 0.06
C PRO A 665 -19.18 35.28 1.41
N ARG A 666 -19.06 36.35 2.21
CA ARG A 666 -19.82 36.53 3.45
C ARG A 666 -21.29 36.63 3.10
N VAL A 667 -22.05 35.58 3.34
CA VAL A 667 -23.50 35.68 3.49
C VAL A 667 -23.76 36.39 4.82
N GLN A 668 -24.25 37.63 4.76
CA GLN A 668 -24.74 38.35 5.94
C GLN A 668 -26.07 37.71 6.38
N VAL A 669 -26.10 37.14 7.57
CA VAL A 669 -27.34 36.87 8.32
C VAL A 669 -27.35 37.82 9.53
N PRO A 670 -28.46 38.52 9.83
CA PRO A 670 -28.48 39.53 10.88
C PRO A 670 -28.29 38.93 12.27
N ALA A 671 -27.62 39.68 13.13
CA ALA A 671 -27.28 39.32 14.49
C ALA A 671 -28.51 39.05 15.37
N ALA A 672 -28.65 37.82 15.85
CA ALA A 672 -29.39 37.50 17.06
C ALA A 672 -28.39 37.17 18.17
N ARG A 673 -28.45 37.97 19.24
CA ARG A 673 -27.63 37.86 20.46
C ARG A 673 -27.67 36.44 21.01
N SER A 674 -26.52 35.83 21.23
CA SER A 674 -26.39 34.72 22.17
C SER A 674 -25.18 34.95 23.06
N PHE A 675 -25.42 34.78 24.35
CA PHE A 675 -24.52 35.05 25.45
C PHE A 675 -23.25 34.20 25.35
N ALA A 676 -22.10 34.86 25.54
CA ALA A 676 -20.88 34.16 25.88
C ALA A 676 -21.04 33.45 27.24
N SER A 677 -20.92 32.13 27.24
CA SER A 677 -20.44 31.40 28.40
C SER A 677 -19.10 30.79 28.02
N ALA A 678 -18.03 31.41 28.53
CA ALA A 678 -16.72 30.77 28.57
C ALA A 678 -16.84 29.47 29.36
N LEU A 679 -16.67 28.33 28.69
CA LEU A 679 -16.50 27.05 29.35
C LEU A 679 -15.05 26.95 29.86
N PRO A 680 -14.81 26.66 31.15
CA PRO A 680 -13.48 26.36 31.63
C PRO A 680 -13.04 25.01 31.05
N ARG A 681 -11.91 24.98 30.33
CA ARG A 681 -11.21 23.74 29.98
C ARG A 681 -10.75 23.07 31.28
N LEU A 682 -11.47 22.04 31.69
CA LEU A 682 -11.03 21.11 32.73
C LEU A 682 -10.07 20.10 32.10
N SER A 683 -8.79 20.20 32.47
CA SER A 683 -7.72 19.24 32.21
C SER A 683 -7.87 17.96 33.02
N ALA A 684 -8.95 17.22 32.81
CA ALA A 684 -9.05 15.85 33.31
C ALA A 684 -8.60 14.89 32.21
N GLN A 685 -7.52 14.16 32.48
CA GLN A 685 -7.04 13.03 31.69
C GLN A 685 -8.23 12.08 31.41
N GLU A 686 -8.52 11.82 30.14
CA GLU A 686 -9.49 10.79 29.75
C GLU A 686 -9.05 9.45 30.35
N PRO A 687 -9.98 8.61 30.85
CA PRO A 687 -9.61 7.28 31.30
C PRO A 687 -9.09 6.49 30.09
N LEU A 688 -7.80 6.17 30.13
CA LEU A 688 -7.15 5.33 29.14
C LEU A 688 -7.72 3.91 29.31
N ILE A 689 -8.73 3.55 28.52
CA ILE A 689 -9.23 2.17 28.47
C ILE A 689 -8.23 1.39 27.61
N GLN A 690 -7.16 0.86 28.20
CA GLN A 690 -6.15 0.06 27.51
C GLN A 690 -6.15 -1.36 28.08
N GLY A 691 -5.90 -2.35 27.22
CA GLY A 691 -5.55 -3.70 27.64
C GLY A 691 -4.16 -3.74 28.27
N GLU A 692 -3.85 -4.82 28.98
CA GLU A 692 -2.57 -4.98 29.69
C GLU A 692 -1.36 -5.13 28.74
N GLY A 693 -1.61 -5.27 27.43
CA GLY A 693 -0.58 -5.54 26.42
C GLY A 693 -0.05 -6.98 26.51
N GLY A 694 0.51 -7.47 25.41
CA GLY A 694 1.12 -8.81 25.39
C GLY A 694 2.51 -8.79 25.98
N LYS A 695 2.91 -9.92 26.57
CA LYS A 695 4.30 -10.13 27.02
C LYS A 695 5.23 -10.28 25.82
N ALA A 696 6.50 -9.89 26.00
CA ALA A 696 7.50 -9.97 24.96
C ALA A 696 7.66 -11.42 24.43
N GLY A 697 7.45 -11.62 23.13
CA GLY A 697 7.54 -12.92 22.47
C GLY A 697 6.20 -13.66 22.31
N GLU A 698 5.10 -13.11 22.83
CA GLU A 698 3.75 -13.66 22.63
C GLU A 698 2.93 -12.71 21.74
N VAL A 699 2.03 -13.29 20.93
CA VAL A 699 1.05 -12.51 20.16
C VAL A 699 -0.07 -12.12 21.12
N PRO A 700 -0.29 -10.82 21.42
CA PRO A 700 -1.32 -10.42 22.37
C PRO A 700 -2.71 -10.68 21.81
N THR A 701 -3.65 -11.04 22.67
CA THR A 701 -5.07 -11.24 22.31
C THR A 701 -5.77 -9.92 21.99
N ASP A 702 -6.87 -9.98 21.25
CA ASP A 702 -7.65 -8.79 20.86
C ASP A 702 -8.07 -7.94 22.07
N LEU A 703 -8.38 -8.58 23.21
CA LEU A 703 -8.70 -7.88 24.45
C LEU A 703 -7.48 -7.16 25.05
N GLU A 704 -6.30 -7.77 25.01
CA GLU A 704 -5.05 -7.19 25.52
C GLU A 704 -4.54 -6.03 24.67
N GLN A 705 -4.90 -5.97 23.38
CA GLN A 705 -4.51 -4.89 22.46
C GLN A 705 -5.56 -3.80 22.32
N ALA A 706 -6.84 -4.10 22.56
CA ALA A 706 -7.92 -3.15 22.35
C ALA A 706 -7.71 -1.88 23.19
N THR A 707 -7.98 -0.72 22.60
CA THR A 707 -7.91 0.57 23.30
C THR A 707 -9.13 1.45 23.02
N GLY A 708 -9.48 2.33 23.97
CA GLY A 708 -10.57 3.30 23.80
C GLY A 708 -11.94 2.66 23.57
N LEU A 709 -12.65 3.09 22.53
CA LEU A 709 -14.01 2.64 22.19
C LEU A 709 -14.05 1.14 21.82
N GLU A 710 -13.01 0.64 21.17
CA GLU A 710 -12.90 -0.77 20.78
C GLU A 710 -12.85 -1.68 22.01
N ARG A 711 -12.06 -1.30 23.02
CA ARG A 711 -12.01 -2.03 24.29
C ARG A 711 -13.30 -1.88 25.07
N PHE A 712 -13.95 -0.71 25.03
CA PHE A 712 -15.23 -0.50 25.69
C PHE A 712 -16.31 -1.41 25.11
N GLU A 713 -16.36 -1.54 23.77
CA GLU A 713 -17.27 -2.44 23.07
C GLU A 713 -16.98 -3.91 23.40
N LEU A 714 -15.71 -4.31 23.34
CA LEU A 714 -15.25 -5.66 23.68
C LEU A 714 -15.63 -6.03 25.12
N LEU A 715 -15.41 -5.13 26.08
CA LEU A 715 -15.73 -5.36 27.49
C LEU A 715 -17.25 -5.51 27.75
N HIS A 716 -18.10 -4.80 26.99
CA HIS A 716 -19.56 -4.96 27.12
C HIS A 716 -20.04 -6.20 26.37
N LYS A 717 -19.48 -6.49 25.18
CA LYS A 717 -19.74 -7.75 24.47
C LYS A 717 -19.39 -8.98 25.31
N ILE A 718 -18.27 -8.93 26.05
CA ILE A 718 -17.87 -9.97 27.01
C ILE A 718 -18.89 -10.15 28.14
N LYS A 719 -19.61 -9.09 28.52
CA LYS A 719 -20.69 -9.13 29.52
C LYS A 719 -22.06 -9.48 28.92
N GLY A 720 -22.15 -9.70 27.61
CA GLY A 720 -23.41 -9.91 26.90
C GLY A 720 -24.25 -8.63 26.73
N GLU A 721 -23.62 -7.46 26.84
CA GLU A 721 -24.24 -6.14 26.70
C GLU A 721 -23.82 -5.48 25.38
N GLU A 722 -24.75 -4.88 24.64
CA GLU A 722 -24.45 -4.19 23.38
C GLU A 722 -24.13 -2.70 23.65
N ALA A 723 -22.84 -2.35 23.70
CA ALA A 723 -22.39 -0.99 24.04
C ALA A 723 -22.83 0.10 23.03
N PHE A 724 -23.08 -0.28 21.78
CA PHE A 724 -23.40 0.63 20.67
C PHE A 724 -24.60 0.14 19.86
N SER A 725 -25.72 -0.13 20.52
CA SER A 725 -26.93 -0.54 19.82
C SER A 725 -27.44 0.54 18.85
N LEU A 726 -27.77 0.10 17.63
CA LEU A 726 -28.50 0.89 16.62
C LEU A 726 -30.00 0.65 16.70
N GLU A 727 -30.47 -0.19 17.63
CA GLU A 727 -31.90 -0.41 17.85
C GLU A 727 -32.58 0.90 18.31
N PRO A 728 -33.83 1.14 17.87
CA PRO A 728 -34.61 2.26 18.38
C PRO A 728 -34.70 2.16 19.90
N LEU A 729 -34.42 3.26 20.61
CA LEU A 729 -34.79 3.34 22.02
C LEU A 729 -36.30 3.16 22.10
N GLU A 730 -36.77 2.12 22.79
CA GLU A 730 -38.19 2.02 23.12
C GLU A 730 -38.54 3.23 24.01
N VAL A 731 -39.39 4.12 23.48
CA VAL A 731 -39.88 5.30 24.19
C VAL A 731 -41.33 5.04 24.60
N PRO A 732 -41.60 4.41 25.77
CA PRO A 732 -42.96 4.05 26.19
C PRO A 732 -43.80 5.25 26.62
N ARG A 733 -43.19 6.44 26.75
CA ARG A 733 -43.84 7.68 27.22
C ARG A 733 -43.21 8.91 26.58
N LEU A 734 -43.93 10.03 26.54
CA LEU A 734 -43.37 11.31 26.11
C LEU A 734 -42.38 11.85 27.16
N GLY A 735 -41.14 12.14 26.76
CA GLY A 735 -40.15 12.81 27.62
C GLY A 735 -40.46 14.29 27.82
N THR A 736 -40.41 14.77 29.07
CA THR A 736 -40.59 16.20 29.40
C THR A 736 -39.32 16.80 29.99
N VAL A 737 -39.22 18.12 30.13
CA VAL A 737 -38.04 18.75 30.76
C VAL A 737 -37.88 18.34 32.23
N ALA A 738 -38.99 18.05 32.92
CA ALA A 738 -38.96 17.56 34.30
C ALA A 738 -38.64 16.06 34.40
N ASP A 739 -38.90 15.30 33.33
CA ASP A 739 -38.73 13.85 33.28
C ASP A 739 -38.37 13.39 31.84
N PRO A 740 -37.10 13.55 31.43
CA PRO A 740 -36.67 13.31 30.05
C PRO A 740 -36.45 11.82 29.73
N ILE A 741 -36.40 11.48 28.44
CA ILE A 741 -35.98 10.15 27.96
C ILE A 741 -34.47 10.05 28.03
N MET A 742 -34.00 9.16 28.89
CA MET A 742 -32.58 9.03 29.18
C MET A 742 -31.86 8.21 28.10
N VAL A 743 -30.87 8.80 27.45
CA VAL A 743 -30.07 8.19 26.39
C VAL A 743 -28.61 8.08 26.83
N PHE A 744 -27.98 6.94 26.65
CA PHE A 744 -26.58 6.74 27.07
C PHE A 744 -25.62 7.61 26.24
N SER A 745 -24.54 8.14 26.78
CA SER A 745 -23.49 8.79 25.98
C SER A 745 -22.13 8.66 26.65
N LEU A 746 -21.11 8.28 25.87
CA LEU A 746 -19.71 8.25 26.30
C LEU A 746 -19.06 9.65 26.29
N ASP A 747 -19.54 10.54 25.42
CA ASP A 747 -18.97 11.89 25.23
C ASP A 747 -19.91 12.99 25.77
N HIS A 748 -19.44 14.24 25.75
CA HIS A 748 -20.17 15.42 26.19
C HIS A 748 -21.37 15.78 25.31
N GLU A 749 -21.39 15.29 24.06
CA GLU A 749 -22.45 15.48 23.08
C GLU A 749 -22.79 14.14 22.39
N ARG A 750 -24.07 13.92 22.06
CA ARG A 750 -24.53 12.78 21.26
C ARG A 750 -25.57 13.26 20.24
N ILE A 751 -25.49 12.78 19.00
CA ILE A 751 -26.57 12.95 18.01
C ILE A 751 -27.57 11.80 18.21
N ILE A 752 -28.85 12.15 18.27
CA ILE A 752 -29.95 11.20 18.39
C ILE A 752 -30.96 11.45 17.28
N GLY A 753 -31.69 10.40 16.89
CA GLY A 753 -32.83 10.47 15.97
C GLY A 753 -34.14 10.33 16.73
N CYS A 754 -35.12 11.19 16.43
CA CYS A 754 -36.48 11.07 16.94
C CYS A 754 -37.43 10.80 15.77
N THR A 755 -38.12 9.66 15.80
CA THR A 755 -39.18 9.26 14.85
C THR A 755 -40.58 9.70 15.31
N GLY A 756 -40.66 10.43 16.43
CA GLY A 756 -41.91 10.92 17.01
C GLY A 756 -42.40 10.14 18.22
N PHE A 757 -43.31 10.75 18.99
CA PHE A 757 -44.05 10.09 20.06
C PHE A 757 -45.56 10.27 19.82
N PRO A 758 -46.36 9.19 19.70
CA PRO A 758 -45.91 7.79 19.64
C PRO A 758 -44.97 7.53 18.44
N VAL A 759 -44.18 6.45 18.50
CA VAL A 759 -43.13 6.09 17.53
C VAL A 759 -43.69 6.09 16.10
N ASP A 760 -42.91 6.58 15.15
CA ASP A 760 -43.25 6.73 13.72
C ASP A 760 -44.36 7.75 13.41
N SER A 761 -44.46 8.81 14.21
CA SER A 761 -45.40 9.90 13.95
C SER A 761 -44.88 10.99 13.01
N HIS A 762 -43.58 10.97 12.67
CA HIS A 762 -42.98 11.87 11.67
C HIS A 762 -41.63 11.35 11.14
N ASP A 763 -41.11 12.00 10.10
CA ASP A 763 -39.76 11.77 9.57
C ASP A 763 -38.71 11.84 10.69
N THR A 764 -37.65 11.04 10.58
CA THR A 764 -36.61 10.99 11.63
C THR A 764 -35.87 12.32 11.71
N ILE A 765 -36.04 13.03 12.82
CA ILE A 765 -35.32 14.29 13.07
C ILE A 765 -34.07 13.99 13.88
N LEU A 766 -32.91 14.33 13.31
CA LEU A 766 -31.62 14.21 13.96
C LEU A 766 -31.24 15.52 14.65
N PHE A 767 -30.90 15.47 15.94
CA PHE A 767 -30.42 16.65 16.67
C PHE A 767 -29.39 16.29 17.76
N PRO A 768 -28.47 17.21 18.09
CA PRO A 768 -27.48 16.99 19.13
C PRO A 768 -28.09 17.20 20.53
N VAL A 769 -27.73 16.34 21.48
CA VAL A 769 -28.01 16.48 22.92
C VAL A 769 -26.68 16.66 23.65
N GLY A 770 -26.52 17.81 24.32
CA GLY A 770 -25.30 18.22 25.02
C GLY A 770 -25.52 18.43 26.52
N LYS A 771 -24.46 18.78 27.24
CA LYS A 771 -24.46 18.89 28.72
C LYS A 771 -25.23 20.08 29.28
N ASP A 772 -25.43 21.13 28.49
CA ASP A 772 -25.76 22.45 29.05
C ASP A 772 -27.23 22.84 28.94
N LYS A 773 -28.06 22.16 28.10
CA LYS A 773 -29.54 22.31 28.08
C LYS A 773 -30.24 21.07 27.50
N PRO A 774 -31.37 20.61 28.07
CA PRO A 774 -32.23 19.61 27.45
C PRO A 774 -32.82 20.15 26.14
N VAL A 775 -32.69 19.39 25.06
CA VAL A 775 -33.18 19.76 23.72
C VAL A 775 -34.53 19.08 23.49
N ARG A 776 -35.51 19.82 22.97
CA ARG A 776 -36.82 19.28 22.57
C ARG A 776 -36.80 18.93 21.10
N CYS A 777 -37.37 17.78 20.74
CA CYS A 777 -37.75 17.52 19.36
C CYS A 777 -38.74 18.62 18.90
N PRO A 778 -38.50 19.29 17.76
CA PRO A 778 -39.34 20.39 17.31
C PRO A 778 -40.75 19.94 16.87
N GLU A 779 -40.93 18.66 16.53
CA GLU A 779 -42.22 18.10 16.08
C GLU A 779 -42.99 17.48 17.25
N CYS A 780 -42.51 16.37 17.84
CA CYS A 780 -43.26 15.68 18.90
C CYS A 780 -43.09 16.28 20.30
N GLY A 781 -42.18 17.24 20.49
CA GLY A 781 -41.93 17.87 21.80
C GLY A 781 -41.23 16.98 22.84
N CYS A 782 -40.87 15.74 22.48
CA CYS A 782 -40.16 14.81 23.35
C CYS A 782 -38.78 15.38 23.75
N VAL A 783 -38.45 15.25 25.03
CA VAL A 783 -37.18 15.72 25.61
C VAL A 783 -36.31 14.50 25.94
N PRO A 784 -35.30 14.21 25.13
CA PRO A 784 -34.23 13.29 25.49
C PRO A 784 -33.12 14.02 26.27
N ASP A 785 -32.56 13.35 27.27
CA ASP A 785 -31.41 13.81 28.07
C ASP A 785 -30.41 12.67 28.26
N ARG A 786 -29.18 12.96 28.63
CA ARG A 786 -28.08 11.99 28.64
C ARG A 786 -27.87 11.34 30.01
N LEU A 787 -27.66 10.03 30.05
CA LEU A 787 -27.14 9.32 31.23
C LEU A 787 -25.62 9.46 31.30
N PRO A 788 -25.04 10.15 32.30
CA PRO A 788 -23.59 10.20 32.45
C PRO A 788 -23.07 8.88 33.05
N GLY A 789 -22.14 8.21 32.37
CA GLY A 789 -21.34 7.14 32.97
C GLY A 789 -20.57 7.67 34.18
N ARG A 790 -20.97 7.32 35.41
CA ARG A 790 -20.43 7.94 36.63
C ARG A 790 -19.00 7.49 36.96
N ARG A 791 -18.15 8.48 37.21
CA ARG A 791 -17.01 8.44 38.15
C ARG A 791 -17.53 8.03 39.55
N ALA A 792 -17.06 6.90 40.09
CA ALA A 792 -17.12 6.62 41.53
C ALA A 792 -15.68 6.61 42.08
N ARG A 793 -15.29 7.66 42.81
CA ARG A 793 -14.14 7.63 43.73
C ARG A 793 -14.64 7.11 45.07
N PRO A 794 -14.09 6.04 45.66
CA PRO A 794 -14.34 5.75 47.07
C PRO A 794 -13.48 6.68 47.94
N ARG A 795 -14.09 7.30 48.96
CA ARG A 795 -13.35 7.77 50.15
C ARG A 795 -12.95 6.51 50.94
N PRO A 796 -11.72 6.41 51.47
CA PRO A 796 -11.33 5.25 52.25
C PRO A 796 -11.97 5.30 53.65
N PRO A 797 -12.55 4.21 54.16
CA PRO A 797 -12.58 3.97 55.59
C PRO A 797 -11.28 3.29 56.02
N LEU A 798 -10.76 3.74 57.15
CA LEU A 798 -9.64 3.16 57.86
C LEU A 798 -9.94 1.71 58.25
N SER A 799 -9.06 0.79 57.84
CA SER A 799 -8.68 -0.51 58.45
C SER A 799 -8.53 -1.59 57.37
N GLY A 800 -7.34 -2.19 57.33
CA GLY A 800 -6.94 -3.11 56.27
C GLY A 800 -7.58 -4.48 56.38
N ARG A 801 -8.10 -4.97 55.25
CA ARG A 801 -8.13 -6.36 54.74
C ARG A 801 -8.74 -6.36 53.33
N PRO A 802 -8.26 -7.17 52.38
CA PRO A 802 -8.84 -7.23 51.04
C PRO A 802 -10.10 -8.12 51.03
N PHE A 803 -11.16 -7.71 50.34
CA PHE A 803 -12.35 -8.54 50.10
C PHE A 803 -12.84 -8.47 48.64
N SER A 804 -13.31 -9.63 48.20
CA SER A 804 -13.77 -10.08 46.87
C SER A 804 -15.08 -9.44 46.40
N LEU A 805 -15.28 -9.35 45.07
CA LEU A 805 -16.51 -8.88 44.40
C LEU A 805 -17.32 -10.06 43.84
N GLU A 806 -17.80 -10.93 44.73
CA GLU A 806 -19.10 -11.58 44.57
C GLU A 806 -20.03 -10.91 45.58
N GLN A 807 -21.00 -10.12 45.12
CA GLN A 807 -22.26 -9.75 45.78
C GLN A 807 -22.80 -8.44 45.19
N TYR A 808 -23.85 -8.50 44.36
CA TYR A 808 -25.08 -7.70 44.50
C TYR A 808 -26.20 -8.37 43.66
N PRO A 809 -27.48 -8.34 44.11
CA PRO A 809 -28.46 -9.39 43.86
C PRO A 809 -29.38 -9.19 42.65
N VAL A 810 -29.88 -10.33 42.16
CA VAL A 810 -30.93 -10.57 41.16
C VAL A 810 -32.31 -10.58 41.84
N GLU A 811 -33.34 -10.05 41.14
CA GLU A 811 -34.83 -10.15 41.31
C GLU A 811 -35.46 -8.75 41.21
N GLN A 812 -36.48 -8.40 40.42
CA GLN A 812 -37.73 -9.01 39.91
C GLN A 812 -38.06 -8.36 38.53
N ALA A 813 -38.91 -8.84 37.61
CA ALA A 813 -40.07 -9.70 37.68
C ALA A 813 -40.35 -10.39 36.33
N ARG A 814 -40.79 -11.64 36.40
CA ARG A 814 -41.49 -12.40 35.35
C ARG A 814 -42.95 -11.93 35.26
N ALA A 815 -43.50 -11.82 34.06
CA ALA A 815 -44.89 -12.20 33.79
C ALA A 815 -45.05 -12.65 32.33
N ARG A 816 -45.60 -13.86 32.17
CA ARG A 816 -45.84 -14.58 30.90
C ARG A 816 -47.15 -14.13 30.25
N GLY A 817 -47.23 -14.26 28.93
CA GLY A 817 -48.25 -15.14 28.34
C GLY A 817 -49.20 -14.56 27.30
N SER A 818 -49.05 -15.06 26.07
CA SER A 818 -50.11 -15.65 25.22
C SER A 818 -51.24 -14.75 24.69
N LEU A 819 -51.35 -14.66 23.36
CA LEU A 819 -52.53 -14.95 22.50
C LEU A 819 -52.24 -14.33 21.11
N ALA A 820 -51.92 -15.11 20.07
CA ALA A 820 -52.88 -15.74 19.15
C ALA A 820 -53.65 -14.74 18.25
N GLY A 821 -53.24 -14.67 16.97
CA GLY A 821 -54.15 -14.83 15.83
C GLY A 821 -54.73 -13.58 15.15
N ARG A 822 -54.65 -13.63 13.81
CA ARG A 822 -55.59 -13.05 12.81
C ARG A 822 -55.63 -11.52 12.72
N GLU A 823 -55.94 -10.89 11.60
CA GLU A 823 -56.09 -11.20 10.18
C GLU A 823 -56.20 -9.82 9.51
N LYS A 824 -55.68 -9.71 8.30
CA LYS A 824 -56.20 -8.93 7.16
C LYS A 824 -56.48 -7.42 7.27
N ALA A 825 -56.01 -6.79 6.17
CA ALA A 825 -56.67 -5.77 5.36
C ALA A 825 -56.74 -4.37 6.02
N SER A 826 -56.62 -3.25 5.32
CA SER A 826 -56.39 -2.90 3.92
C SER A 826 -56.40 -1.37 3.90
N SER A 827 -55.63 -0.76 3.00
CA SER A 827 -55.95 0.47 2.25
C SER A 827 -56.16 1.82 3.00
N PHE A 828 -55.59 2.87 2.38
CA PHE A 828 -55.79 4.32 2.60
C PHE A 828 -55.08 4.87 3.86
N PHE A 829 -54.15 5.81 3.80
CA PHE A 829 -53.84 6.90 2.87
C PHE A 829 -52.33 7.05 2.69
#